data_AF-A0AAJ6X9Q8-F1
#
_entry.id   AF-A0AAJ6X9Q8-F1
#
_cell.length_a   1.000
_cell.length_b   1.000
_cell.length_c   1.000
_cell.angle_alpha   90.00
_cell.angle_beta   90.00
_cell.angle_gamma   90.00
#
_symmetry.space_group_name_H-M   'P 1'
#
loop_
_entity.id
_entity.type
_entity.pdbx_description
1 polymer ?
#
loop_
_entity_poly.entity_id
_entity_poly.type
_entity_poly.pdbx_seq_one_letter_code
_entity_poly.pdbx_strand_id
1 'polypeptide(L)'
;MAIWPLNDILLVQLLIILSPAYFLEAQIHDSTAQISTSWTNNLSIPAGDFDFYQMILMIVSLQISHYPDGSYNFTLENVIWLANENKPVGQNATLKLLPEGNLVLRDADGALVWSTNTSNMSVAGIKMMETGMLVLQGHNNKTVWQSFSTTAHVSTSWTNNYRISAMPYNPYKIIMMNGAVFSCGFHSMDRNSFYFAIWKQSEYARDALWLANRNRPVGENATLQLLPDGDLILRDAAGTFVWSTNTSNMSVAGMRMMETGNLELYDVNNKTVWNSFDHPADVLFLGNKLVAGQKLVASVSKTDRSEGGFSLFVIPQGLFASYQATAPQKYFKFSVFGGIDSLQLSHDESSGNLALLIMSASPDEPNTMLTSTVKYSATAYMKFDPDGHLRIYDGNMIDGVDLLTDMMSACDYPTTCGNYGLCFNGQCSCPAGFARANTPNDQGNYNCWQMSPTTCENPKSHSLLPLEDVYYFNYVDPEAAVLNGTDMKSCKDACLKKCSCNAALFQYHGNDSHGNCFLPSPVLTLMADGKERNNYYSYAFIKISNDGENGSAFTSSINPTSSINPKIIAGSTIGAILLMNLIVGLCIMVLRKKRDREEGMEDLNQLSGRPMRFTYQELGVATWDFEKKLGGGGFGSVFEGILENGEKIAVKRLDALGQGEKEFLAEVKTIGSIHHVNLARLIGFCADKLHRLLVYEFMCCGSLDKWIFCREPLLHPLDFQTRRNIIMDIAKGLAYLHEECRQRIVHLDIKPQNILLDANLHAKISDFGLSKLIDKDQSQVVTTMRGTPGYLAPELFSSVITEKADVYSFGIVVMEVVCGKKNLDRSQPECMHLLPILMKKAQEDQLIDMVDNSSEDMQLHRLEAVEMVRVAIWCLQSDHTRRPSMSTVVKVLEGNMGVEADLDYGLQNATTMAAIRREAVLGSTATLLPSLLSGPR
;
A
#
# COMPACT_ATOMS: atom_id res chain seq x y z
N MET A 1 4.61 -46.94 58.78
CA MET A 1 5.76 -47.35 57.94
C MET A 1 5.28 -47.45 56.50
N ALA A 2 5.61 -46.44 55.69
CA ALA A 2 6.01 -46.52 54.28
C ALA A 2 5.99 -45.09 53.71
N ILE A 3 7.18 -44.61 53.40
CA ILE A 3 7.61 -43.33 52.83
C ILE A 3 8.26 -43.77 51.51
N TRP A 4 7.66 -43.51 50.33
CA TRP A 4 8.03 -42.53 49.27
C TRP A 4 7.98 -43.24 47.90
N PRO A 5 8.02 -42.56 46.73
CA PRO A 5 7.80 -41.14 46.44
C PRO A 5 6.71 -40.92 45.35
N LEU A 6 6.24 -39.68 45.26
CA LEU A 6 5.41 -39.19 44.16
C LEU A 6 6.25 -39.13 42.87
N ASN A 7 5.71 -39.66 41.77
CA ASN A 7 6.22 -39.38 40.43
C ASN A 7 5.81 -37.96 40.05
N ASP A 8 6.79 -37.05 40.01
CA ASP A 8 6.67 -35.74 39.40
C ASP A 8 6.64 -35.89 37.88
N ILE A 9 5.45 -36.01 37.30
CA ILE A 9 5.22 -35.87 35.86
C ILE A 9 4.39 -34.61 35.67
N LEU A 10 5.02 -33.55 35.20
CA LEU A 10 4.34 -32.35 34.72
C LEU A 10 3.94 -32.61 33.26
N LEU A 11 2.67 -32.94 33.03
CA LEU A 11 2.13 -33.10 31.69
C LEU A 11 1.72 -31.72 31.17
N VAL A 12 2.52 -31.12 30.29
CA VAL A 12 2.13 -29.88 29.59
C VAL A 12 1.55 -30.28 28.23
N GLN A 13 0.23 -30.17 28.09
CA GLN A 13 -0.43 -30.30 26.78
C GLN A 13 -0.22 -29.01 25.98
N LEU A 14 0.65 -29.07 24.97
CA LEU A 14 0.80 -28.01 23.97
C LEU A 14 -0.18 -28.29 22.82
N LEU A 15 -1.29 -27.55 22.77
CA LEU A 15 -2.15 -27.51 21.59
C LEU A 15 -1.66 -26.38 20.68
N ILE A 16 -0.85 -26.72 19.68
CA ILE A 16 -0.44 -25.75 18.65
C ILE A 16 -1.59 -25.62 17.64
N ILE A 17 -2.40 -24.57 17.79
CA ILE A 17 -3.25 -24.03 16.72
C ILE A 17 -2.61 -22.71 16.25
N LEU A 18 -2.37 -22.65 14.94
CA LEU A 18 -1.93 -21.54 14.09
C LEU A 18 -2.30 -20.13 14.59
N SER A 19 -1.54 -19.52 15.51
CA SER A 19 -1.55 -18.08 15.84
C SER A 19 -0.55 -17.76 16.95
N PRO A 20 0.18 -16.61 16.93
CA PRO A 20 1.02 -16.19 18.04
C PRO A 20 0.16 -15.50 19.10
N ALA A 21 -0.44 -16.27 20.01
CA ALA A 21 -1.27 -15.67 21.06
C ALA A 21 -1.35 -16.44 22.38
N TYR A 22 -0.31 -17.13 22.88
CA TYR A 22 -0.26 -17.55 24.29
C TYR A 22 1.19 -17.63 24.80
N PHE A 23 1.46 -17.00 25.96
CA PHE A 23 2.72 -17.12 26.71
C PHE A 23 2.68 -18.32 27.66
N LEU A 24 3.81 -19.01 27.80
CA LEU A 24 4.10 -19.86 28.96
C LEU A 24 5.51 -19.49 29.44
N GLU A 25 5.57 -18.85 30.61
CA GLU A 25 6.82 -18.52 31.29
C GLU A 25 7.09 -19.63 32.30
N ALA A 26 8.09 -20.48 32.06
CA ALA A 26 8.54 -21.45 33.05
C ALA A 26 9.58 -20.76 33.96
N GLN A 27 9.11 -20.12 35.03
CA GLN A 27 9.97 -19.80 36.18
C GLN A 27 9.94 -20.97 37.15
N ILE A 28 11.11 -21.53 37.44
CA ILE A 28 11.27 -22.54 38.49
C ILE A 28 11.28 -21.80 39.83
N HIS A 29 10.13 -21.73 40.48
CA HIS A 29 10.04 -21.40 41.90
C HIS A 29 9.17 -22.41 42.63
N ASP A 30 9.64 -22.76 43.83
CA ASP A 30 9.19 -23.84 44.69
C ASP A 30 7.69 -23.86 45.00
N SER A 31 7.17 -25.09 45.14
CA SER A 31 6.01 -25.53 45.92
C SER A 31 4.56 -25.29 45.43
N THR A 32 3.95 -26.41 45.02
CA THR A 32 2.55 -26.86 45.19
C THR A 32 1.38 -26.12 44.49
N ALA A 33 0.67 -26.83 43.59
CA ALA A 33 -0.81 -26.90 43.55
C ALA A 33 -1.35 -27.93 42.52
N GLN A 34 -2.45 -28.60 42.91
CA GLN A 34 -3.24 -29.59 42.14
C GLN A 34 -4.18 -28.94 41.10
N ILE A 35 -4.68 -29.72 40.11
CA ILE A 35 -6.11 -30.05 39.89
C ILE A 35 -6.28 -31.04 38.71
N SER A 36 -7.20 -31.99 38.89
CA SER A 36 -7.71 -32.98 37.94
C SER A 36 -8.63 -32.41 36.86
N THR A 37 -8.65 -33.00 35.66
CA THR A 37 -9.82 -33.72 35.08
C THR A 37 -9.49 -34.34 33.72
N SER A 38 -10.09 -35.50 33.47
CA SER A 38 -9.92 -36.41 32.33
C SER A 38 -10.59 -35.92 31.03
N TRP A 39 -9.95 -36.19 29.88
CA TRP A 39 -10.63 -36.34 28.58
C TRP A 39 -10.01 -37.50 27.79
N THR A 40 -10.86 -38.41 27.30
CA THR A 40 -10.53 -39.48 26.35
C THR A 40 -10.92 -39.04 24.95
N ASN A 41 -9.98 -39.01 24.00
CA ASN A 41 -10.30 -38.93 22.58
C ASN A 41 -9.85 -40.22 21.88
N ASN A 42 -10.81 -41.12 21.67
CA ASN A 42 -10.72 -42.13 20.62
C ASN A 42 -10.93 -41.40 19.28
N LEU A 43 -9.85 -41.10 18.57
CA LEU A 43 -9.90 -40.79 17.14
C LEU A 43 -9.03 -41.79 16.38
N SER A 44 -9.67 -42.82 15.84
CA SER A 44 -9.10 -43.67 14.79
C SER A 44 -9.42 -43.03 13.44
N ILE A 45 -8.44 -42.40 12.80
CA ILE A 45 -8.56 -41.92 11.42
C ILE A 45 -7.93 -42.99 10.49
N PRO A 46 -8.63 -43.43 9.42
CA PRO A 46 -8.11 -44.47 8.52
C PRO A 46 -7.00 -43.95 7.61
N ALA A 47 -6.06 -44.84 7.28
CA ALA A 47 -5.02 -44.61 6.29
C ALA A 47 -5.63 -44.45 4.89
N GLY A 48 -5.52 -43.26 4.31
CA GLY A 48 -5.91 -42.97 2.93
C GLY A 48 -5.75 -41.50 2.61
N ASP A 49 -4.75 -41.19 1.78
CA ASP A 49 -4.51 -39.96 1.02
C ASP A 49 -4.58 -38.61 1.77
N PHE A 50 -3.42 -38.19 2.30
CA PHE A 50 -3.12 -36.77 2.49
C PHE A 50 -1.67 -36.46 2.10
N ASP A 51 -1.51 -35.84 0.92
CA ASP A 51 -0.30 -35.11 0.50
C ASP A 51 -0.18 -33.79 1.29
N PHE A 52 0.68 -33.73 2.31
CA PHE A 52 1.15 -32.47 2.90
C PHE A 52 2.63 -32.54 3.29
N TYR A 53 3.47 -31.77 2.58
CA TYR A 53 4.90 -31.65 2.81
C TYR A 53 5.23 -30.72 3.99
N GLN A 54 5.89 -31.31 5.00
CA GLN A 54 7.00 -30.81 5.83
C GLN A 54 6.79 -29.56 6.73
N MET A 55 6.44 -29.83 8.00
CA MET A 55 6.48 -28.89 9.14
C MET A 55 7.85 -28.92 9.86
N ILE A 56 8.39 -27.73 10.15
CA ILE A 56 9.45 -27.51 11.14
C ILE A 56 8.81 -27.55 12.55
N LEU A 57 9.30 -28.45 13.42
CA LEU A 57 8.92 -28.68 14.82
C LEU A 57 7.40 -28.78 15.11
N MET A 58 6.91 -30.01 15.24
CA MET A 58 5.66 -30.29 15.97
C MET A 58 6.05 -30.96 17.30
N ILE A 59 6.04 -30.21 18.40
CA ILE A 59 6.15 -30.76 19.75
C ILE A 59 4.72 -30.95 20.27
N VAL A 60 4.25 -32.19 20.29
CA VAL A 60 2.88 -32.52 20.71
C VAL A 60 2.81 -32.81 22.22
N SER A 61 3.93 -33.26 22.81
CA SER A 61 4.04 -33.57 24.24
C SER A 61 5.51 -33.42 24.69
N LEU A 62 5.73 -32.74 25.81
CA LEU A 62 7.03 -32.58 26.45
C LEU A 62 6.94 -33.15 27.87
N GLN A 63 7.60 -34.27 28.14
CA GLN A 63 7.82 -34.80 29.48
C GLN A 63 9.17 -34.34 30.01
N ILE A 64 9.18 -33.60 31.11
CA ILE A 64 10.40 -33.19 31.80
C ILE A 64 10.68 -34.19 32.91
N SER A 65 11.85 -34.83 32.87
CA SER A 65 12.34 -35.69 33.95
C SER A 65 13.69 -35.19 34.46
N HIS A 66 13.78 -35.01 35.78
CA HIS A 66 14.97 -34.53 36.47
C HIS A 66 15.74 -35.72 37.07
N TYR A 67 17.03 -35.84 36.75
CA TYR A 67 17.87 -36.91 37.29
C TYR A 67 18.75 -36.43 38.46
N PRO A 68 19.15 -37.34 39.38
CA PRO A 68 19.97 -37.00 40.55
C PRO A 68 21.37 -36.45 40.21
N ASP A 69 21.82 -36.59 38.97
CA ASP A 69 23.11 -36.09 38.47
C ASP A 69 23.05 -34.63 37.96
N GLY A 70 21.89 -33.97 38.09
CA GLY A 70 21.68 -32.59 37.65
C GLY A 70 21.34 -32.45 36.17
N SER A 71 21.14 -33.56 35.44
CA SER A 71 20.71 -33.54 34.05
C SER A 71 19.18 -33.43 33.92
N TYR A 72 18.74 -32.68 32.92
CA TYR A 72 17.32 -32.56 32.53
C TYR A 72 17.08 -33.38 31.27
N ASN A 73 16.08 -34.26 31.32
CA ASN A 73 15.67 -35.05 30.18
C ASN A 73 14.31 -34.60 29.68
N PHE A 74 14.28 -34.17 28.42
CA PHE A 74 13.07 -33.76 27.73
C PHE A 74 12.66 -34.91 26.81
N THR A 75 11.71 -35.70 27.27
CA THR A 75 11.12 -36.79 26.48
C THR A 75 10.05 -36.17 25.58
N LEU A 76 10.32 -36.19 24.27
CA LEU A 76 9.39 -35.67 23.27
C LEU A 76 8.50 -36.82 22.80
N GLU A 77 7.22 -36.82 23.15
CA GLU A 77 6.29 -37.80 22.60
C GLU A 77 5.68 -37.25 21.30
N ASN A 78 5.74 -38.04 20.22
CA ASN A 78 5.24 -37.73 18.87
C ASN A 78 6.02 -36.64 18.10
N VAL A 79 7.35 -36.78 18.01
CA VAL A 79 8.19 -35.99 17.08
C VAL A 79 8.17 -36.64 15.70
N ILE A 80 7.94 -35.86 14.64
CA ILE A 80 8.02 -36.37 13.26
C ILE A 80 9.27 -35.85 12.52
N TRP A 81 9.71 -34.59 12.71
CA TRP A 81 10.92 -34.03 12.08
C TRP A 81 11.61 -32.95 12.92
N LEU A 82 12.95 -32.97 12.94
CA LEU A 82 13.82 -31.92 13.48
C LEU A 82 14.84 -31.52 12.40
N ALA A 83 15.27 -30.25 12.44
CA ALA A 83 16.24 -29.66 11.51
C ALA A 83 17.61 -30.36 11.63
N ASN A 84 17.74 -31.51 10.98
CA ASN A 84 18.98 -32.26 10.83
C ASN A 84 19.16 -32.64 9.37
N GLU A 85 19.44 -31.65 8.51
CA GLU A 85 19.89 -31.89 7.13
C GLU A 85 19.03 -32.91 6.33
N ASN A 86 17.71 -32.98 6.57
CA ASN A 86 16.78 -33.99 6.03
C ASN A 86 17.02 -35.47 6.39
N LYS A 87 17.75 -35.82 7.46
CA LYS A 87 17.69 -37.20 7.98
C LYS A 87 16.49 -37.35 8.93
N PRO A 88 15.52 -38.23 8.63
CA PRO A 88 14.42 -38.50 9.55
C PRO A 88 14.98 -39.07 10.85
N VAL A 89 14.64 -38.43 11.97
CA VAL A 89 15.19 -38.76 13.30
C VAL A 89 14.45 -39.95 13.96
N GLY A 90 13.38 -40.43 13.30
CA GLY A 90 12.54 -41.53 13.77
C GLY A 90 11.64 -41.15 14.95
N GLN A 91 10.63 -41.97 15.24
CA GLN A 91 9.90 -41.90 16.51
C GLN A 91 10.88 -42.23 17.65
N ASN A 92 10.77 -41.56 18.80
CA ASN A 92 11.64 -41.70 19.99
C ASN A 92 13.01 -40.97 19.96
N ALA A 93 13.20 -39.99 19.08
CA ALA A 93 14.32 -39.06 19.17
C ALA A 93 14.35 -38.30 20.51
N THR A 94 15.54 -38.02 21.06
CA THR A 94 15.69 -37.30 22.33
C THR A 94 16.48 -36.01 22.17
N LEU A 95 15.92 -34.89 22.65
CA LEU A 95 16.61 -33.61 22.75
C LEU A 95 17.03 -33.41 24.21
N LYS A 96 18.34 -33.32 24.48
CA LYS A 96 18.89 -33.24 25.84
C LYS A 96 19.80 -32.04 25.99
N LEU A 97 19.58 -31.24 27.04
CA LEU A 97 20.57 -30.28 27.50
C LEU A 97 21.52 -31.00 28.46
N LEU A 98 22.78 -31.17 28.04
CA LEU A 98 23.79 -31.86 28.82
C LEU A 98 24.31 -30.95 29.96
N PRO A 99 24.80 -31.51 31.08
CA PRO A 99 25.31 -30.73 32.22
C PRO A 99 26.43 -29.75 31.87
N GLU A 100 27.19 -30.03 30.81
CA GLU A 100 28.21 -29.15 30.24
C GLU A 100 27.66 -27.96 29.42
N GLY A 101 26.34 -27.79 29.38
CA GLY A 101 25.66 -26.69 28.69
C GLY A 101 25.41 -26.93 27.20
N ASN A 102 25.69 -28.13 26.68
CA ASN A 102 25.48 -28.47 25.26
C ASN A 102 24.08 -29.04 25.03
N LEU A 103 23.29 -28.43 24.14
CA LEU A 103 21.99 -28.97 23.74
C LEU A 103 22.21 -29.93 22.56
N VAL A 104 21.85 -31.20 22.73
CA VAL A 104 22.08 -32.26 21.75
C VAL A 104 20.79 -32.94 21.35
N LEU A 105 20.64 -33.18 20.06
CA LEU A 105 19.61 -34.04 19.50
C LEU A 105 20.22 -35.41 19.22
N ARG A 106 19.54 -36.48 19.65
CA ARG A 106 19.89 -37.86 19.37
C ARG A 106 18.71 -38.59 18.74
N ASP A 107 19.00 -39.55 17.85
CA ASP A 107 17.97 -40.40 17.24
C ASP A 107 17.45 -41.46 18.21
N ALA A 108 16.49 -42.27 17.73
CA ALA A 108 15.88 -43.36 18.48
C ALA A 108 16.89 -44.41 18.99
N ASP A 109 18.04 -44.54 18.33
CA ASP A 109 19.13 -45.45 18.70
C ASP A 109 20.17 -44.76 19.62
N GLY A 110 19.97 -43.49 19.96
CA GLY A 110 20.84 -42.71 20.83
C GLY A 110 22.07 -42.12 20.13
N ALA A 111 22.19 -42.21 18.82
CA ALA A 111 23.29 -41.60 18.07
C ALA A 111 23.14 -40.08 18.01
N LEU A 112 24.26 -39.34 18.01
CA LEU A 112 24.24 -37.88 17.95
C LEU A 112 23.83 -37.43 16.54
N VAL A 113 22.78 -36.62 16.50
CA VAL A 113 22.13 -36.13 15.28
C VAL A 113 22.50 -34.67 15.06
N TRP A 114 22.44 -33.84 16.11
CA TRP A 114 22.78 -32.42 16.06
C TRP A 114 23.20 -31.90 17.44
N SER A 115 23.99 -30.83 17.52
CA SER A 115 24.32 -30.15 18.79
C SER A 115 24.57 -28.66 18.64
N THR A 116 24.30 -27.89 19.69
CA THR A 116 24.61 -26.45 19.76
C THR A 116 26.11 -26.15 19.88
N ASN A 117 26.92 -27.17 20.18
CA ASN A 117 28.36 -27.06 20.42
C ASN A 117 28.74 -26.08 21.54
N THR A 118 27.85 -25.91 22.51
CA THR A 118 28.03 -25.00 23.66
C THR A 118 28.66 -25.70 24.86
N SER A 119 29.49 -26.72 24.61
CA SER A 119 30.15 -27.49 25.66
C SER A 119 31.08 -26.58 26.47
N ASN A 120 30.99 -26.63 27.80
CA ASN A 120 31.71 -25.76 28.76
C ASN A 120 31.25 -24.28 28.77
N MET A 121 30.14 -23.95 28.11
CA MET A 121 29.51 -22.64 28.28
C MET A 121 28.47 -22.75 29.40
N SER A 122 28.47 -21.81 30.36
CA SER A 122 27.55 -21.89 31.51
C SER A 122 26.11 -21.56 31.10
N VAL A 123 25.39 -22.56 30.57
CA VAL A 123 23.97 -22.45 30.20
C VAL A 123 23.10 -22.68 31.43
N ALA A 124 22.28 -21.68 31.76
CA ALA A 124 21.32 -21.69 32.87
C ALA A 124 19.87 -21.92 32.43
N GLY A 125 19.56 -21.76 31.15
CA GLY A 125 18.20 -21.94 30.65
C GLY A 125 18.07 -21.92 29.13
N ILE A 126 16.90 -22.34 28.66
CA ILE A 126 16.50 -22.32 27.25
C ILE A 126 15.25 -21.46 27.14
N LYS A 127 15.24 -20.50 26.22
CA LYS A 127 14.12 -19.60 25.97
C LYS A 127 13.75 -19.63 24.50
N MET A 128 12.47 -19.78 24.18
CA MET A 128 11.93 -19.46 22.87
C MET A 128 11.48 -17.99 22.87
N MET A 129 11.98 -17.19 21.93
CA MET A 129 11.56 -15.79 21.77
C MET A 129 10.28 -15.69 20.92
N GLU A 130 9.58 -14.56 21.02
CA GLU A 130 8.37 -14.23 20.24
C GLU A 130 8.57 -14.39 18.71
N THR A 131 9.81 -14.25 18.24
CA THR A 131 10.24 -14.42 16.85
C THR A 131 10.38 -15.88 16.40
N GLY A 132 10.12 -16.85 17.28
CA GLY A 132 10.39 -18.28 17.02
C GLY A 132 11.87 -18.67 17.17
N MET A 133 12.72 -17.78 17.68
CA MET A 133 14.15 -18.03 17.91
C MET A 133 14.39 -18.80 19.21
N LEU A 134 15.11 -19.92 19.14
CA LEU A 134 15.58 -20.67 20.30
C LEU A 134 16.86 -20.02 20.84
N VAL A 135 16.92 -19.73 22.14
CA VAL A 135 18.03 -19.05 22.80
C VAL A 135 18.47 -19.85 24.02
N LEU A 136 19.74 -20.24 24.08
CA LEU A 136 20.39 -20.71 25.30
C LEU A 136 20.86 -19.50 26.09
N GLN A 137 20.44 -19.36 27.34
CA GLN A 137 20.83 -18.28 28.24
C GLN A 137 21.79 -18.80 29.31
N GLY A 138 22.76 -17.98 29.68
CA GLY A 138 23.65 -18.24 30.82
C GLY A 138 23.14 -17.65 32.13
N HIS A 139 23.81 -17.96 33.24
CA HIS A 139 23.40 -17.56 34.61
C HIS A 139 23.29 -16.04 34.85
N ASN A 140 23.76 -15.21 33.92
CA ASN A 140 23.71 -13.76 33.94
C ASN A 140 22.70 -13.19 32.93
N ASN A 141 21.75 -14.00 32.45
CA ASN A 141 20.83 -13.66 31.35
C ASN A 141 21.51 -13.30 30.02
N LYS A 142 22.82 -13.54 29.83
CA LYS A 142 23.46 -13.38 28.53
C LYS A 142 23.11 -14.54 27.61
N THR A 143 22.84 -14.23 26.34
CA THR A 143 22.71 -15.25 25.30
C THR A 143 24.03 -15.99 25.13
N VAL A 144 23.99 -17.30 25.36
CA VAL A 144 25.09 -18.24 25.12
C VAL A 144 25.05 -18.74 23.67
N TRP A 145 23.86 -18.98 23.14
CA TRP A 145 23.64 -19.44 21.76
C TRP A 145 22.23 -19.10 21.31
N GLN A 146 22.00 -18.86 20.01
CA GLN A 146 20.67 -18.63 19.46
C GLN A 146 20.52 -19.22 18.06
N SER A 147 19.30 -19.63 17.68
CA SER A 147 19.03 -20.34 16.42
C SER A 147 19.22 -19.47 15.17
N PHE A 148 19.21 -18.14 15.30
CA PHE A 148 19.52 -17.19 14.22
C PHE A 148 20.47 -16.13 14.76
N SER A 149 21.59 -15.87 14.10
CA SER A 149 22.56 -14.86 14.55
C SER A 149 22.39 -13.54 13.79
N THR A 150 22.69 -12.41 14.45
CA THR A 150 22.89 -11.11 13.80
C THR A 150 24.26 -11.01 13.13
N THR A 151 25.18 -11.90 13.49
CA THR A 151 26.58 -11.93 13.02
C THR A 151 26.98 -13.32 12.54
N ALA A 152 27.92 -13.40 11.61
CA ALA A 152 28.56 -14.65 11.21
C ALA A 152 30.07 -14.47 11.10
N HIS A 153 30.82 -15.52 11.44
CA HIS A 153 32.28 -15.51 11.42
C HIS A 153 32.82 -16.09 10.12
N VAL A 154 34.09 -15.83 9.83
CA VAL A 154 34.80 -16.50 8.74
C VAL A 154 34.71 -18.03 8.87
N SER A 155 34.60 -18.72 7.73
CA SER A 155 34.29 -20.15 7.57
C SER A 155 32.82 -20.53 7.76
N THR A 156 31.90 -19.57 7.85
CA THR A 156 30.45 -19.88 7.85
C THR A 156 29.96 -20.18 6.44
N SER A 157 29.15 -21.22 6.28
CA SER A 157 28.56 -21.66 5.01
C SER A 157 27.06 -21.88 5.15
N TRP A 158 26.29 -21.41 4.18
CA TRP A 158 24.83 -21.60 4.08
C TRP A 158 24.49 -22.25 2.75
N THR A 159 23.40 -23.02 2.70
CA THR A 159 22.91 -23.69 1.49
C THR A 159 21.41 -23.47 1.35
N ASN A 160 20.91 -23.15 0.16
CA ASN A 160 19.45 -23.09 -0.09
C ASN A 160 18.89 -24.49 -0.33
N ASN A 161 18.39 -25.12 0.71
CA ASN A 161 17.63 -26.36 0.56
C ASN A 161 16.20 -26.14 1.04
N TYR A 162 15.28 -26.12 0.08
CA TYR A 162 13.86 -25.86 0.27
C TYR A 162 13.20 -26.83 1.26
N ARG A 163 13.72 -28.06 1.36
CA ARG A 163 13.23 -29.10 2.28
C ARG A 163 13.68 -28.89 3.74
N ILE A 164 14.65 -28.02 3.99
CA ILE A 164 15.35 -27.93 5.29
C ILE A 164 15.00 -26.66 6.08
N SER A 165 14.48 -25.60 5.42
CA SER A 165 14.63 -24.24 5.98
C SER A 165 13.48 -23.25 5.75
N ALA A 166 12.38 -23.67 5.13
CA ALA A 166 11.22 -22.79 4.93
C ALA A 166 10.40 -22.65 6.23
N MET A 167 10.14 -21.41 6.67
CA MET A 167 9.17 -21.17 7.74
C MET A 167 7.78 -21.68 7.35
N PRO A 168 6.93 -22.11 8.30
CA PRO A 168 5.59 -22.66 8.04
C PRO A 168 4.66 -21.75 7.22
N TYR A 169 4.96 -20.45 7.13
CA TYR A 169 4.10 -19.43 6.53
C TYR A 169 4.65 -18.77 5.27
N ASN A 170 5.91 -19.00 4.87
CA ASN A 170 6.46 -18.42 3.64
C ASN A 170 7.51 -19.32 2.96
N PRO A 171 7.11 -20.15 1.98
CA PRO A 171 8.02 -21.04 1.27
C PRO A 171 9.13 -20.34 0.47
N TYR A 172 9.07 -19.02 0.34
CA TYR A 172 9.89 -18.25 -0.58
C TYR A 172 11.15 -17.64 0.08
N LYS A 173 11.39 -17.89 1.38
CA LYS A 173 12.50 -17.29 2.13
C LYS A 173 13.23 -18.31 2.99
N ILE A 174 14.56 -18.28 2.92
CA ILE A 174 15.49 -19.04 3.77
C ILE A 174 16.34 -18.02 4.51
N ILE A 175 16.02 -17.83 5.80
CA ILE A 175 16.66 -16.82 6.65
C ILE A 175 18.04 -17.31 7.08
N MET A 176 19.09 -16.52 6.83
CA MET A 176 20.45 -16.81 7.28
C MET A 176 20.85 -16.00 8.50
N MET A 177 20.58 -14.69 8.45
CA MET A 177 20.86 -13.75 9.54
C MET A 177 19.65 -12.85 9.78
N ASN A 178 19.40 -12.55 11.04
CA ASN A 178 18.24 -11.78 11.46
C ASN A 178 18.69 -10.56 12.27
N GLY A 179 18.42 -9.35 11.79
CA GLY A 179 18.53 -8.10 12.55
C GLY A 179 17.28 -7.82 13.38
N ALA A 180 17.13 -6.61 13.89
CA ALA A 180 15.90 -6.19 14.57
C ALA A 180 14.77 -5.84 13.57
N VAL A 181 15.12 -5.24 12.43
CA VAL A 181 14.17 -4.72 11.42
C VAL A 181 14.30 -5.46 10.08
N PHE A 182 15.51 -5.83 9.71
CA PHE A 182 15.82 -6.46 8.42
C PHE A 182 16.44 -7.84 8.62
N SER A 183 16.29 -8.71 7.63
CA SER A 183 16.96 -10.01 7.56
C SER A 183 17.63 -10.17 6.21
N CYS A 184 18.58 -11.09 6.12
CA CYS A 184 19.15 -11.51 4.86
C CYS A 184 19.25 -13.03 4.74
N GLY A 185 19.33 -13.50 3.50
CA GLY A 185 19.41 -14.92 3.17
C GLY A 185 18.98 -15.20 1.74
N PHE A 186 18.55 -16.44 1.46
CA PHE A 186 18.05 -16.79 0.14
C PHE A 186 16.56 -16.44 0.01
N HIS A 187 16.21 -15.75 -1.07
CA HIS A 187 14.84 -15.41 -1.43
C HIS A 187 14.52 -15.97 -2.81
N SER A 188 13.35 -16.56 -2.98
CA SER A 188 12.87 -17.10 -4.26
C SER A 188 11.53 -16.50 -4.64
N MET A 189 11.35 -16.17 -5.92
CA MET A 189 10.10 -15.59 -6.42
C MET A 189 9.19 -16.64 -7.09
N ASP A 190 9.78 -17.73 -7.59
CA ASP A 190 9.14 -18.76 -8.43
C ASP A 190 9.40 -20.21 -7.92
N ARG A 191 10.04 -20.36 -6.75
CA ARG A 191 10.55 -21.61 -6.13
C ARG A 191 11.72 -22.29 -6.84
N ASN A 192 12.12 -21.84 -8.02
CA ASN A 192 13.20 -22.46 -8.80
C ASN A 192 14.45 -21.60 -8.86
N SER A 193 14.26 -20.28 -8.77
CA SER A 193 15.28 -19.26 -8.87
C SER A 193 15.47 -18.60 -7.50
N PHE A 194 16.71 -18.60 -7.01
CA PHE A 194 17.07 -18.03 -5.72
C PHE A 194 18.05 -16.86 -5.86
N TYR A 195 17.91 -15.92 -4.95
CA TYR A 195 18.74 -14.74 -4.85
C TYR A 195 19.25 -14.58 -3.43
N PHE A 196 20.50 -14.13 -3.25
CA PHE A 196 20.93 -13.61 -1.97
C PHE A 196 20.35 -12.21 -1.80
N ALA A 197 19.55 -12.03 -0.76
CA ALA A 197 18.66 -10.90 -0.61
C ALA A 197 18.65 -10.32 0.80
N ILE A 198 18.29 -9.03 0.90
CA ILE A 198 17.91 -8.36 2.15
C ILE A 198 16.43 -7.99 2.05
N TRP A 199 15.67 -8.25 3.11
CA TRP A 199 14.26 -7.89 3.20
C TRP A 199 13.89 -7.39 4.60
N LYS A 200 12.76 -6.70 4.70
CA LYS A 200 12.20 -6.27 5.99
C LYS A 200 11.47 -7.43 6.67
N GLN A 201 11.63 -7.55 7.98
CA GLN A 201 10.89 -8.51 8.80
C GLN A 201 9.43 -8.05 8.93
N SER A 202 8.50 -8.79 8.31
CA SER A 202 7.07 -8.59 8.43
C SER A 202 6.34 -9.84 7.91
N GLU A 203 5.25 -10.24 8.56
CA GLU A 203 4.40 -11.37 8.17
C GLU A 203 3.78 -11.19 6.77
N TYR A 204 3.68 -9.94 6.29
CA TYR A 204 3.06 -9.60 5.00
C TYR A 204 4.05 -9.15 3.92
N ALA A 205 5.31 -8.87 4.28
CA ALA A 205 6.30 -8.40 3.33
C ALA A 205 6.80 -9.56 2.46
N ARG A 206 6.31 -9.65 1.22
CA ARG A 206 6.81 -10.62 0.23
C ARG A 206 8.12 -10.17 -0.43
N ASP A 207 8.36 -8.86 -0.51
CA ASP A 207 9.38 -8.31 -1.40
C ASP A 207 10.79 -8.26 -0.81
N ALA A 208 11.77 -8.61 -1.64
CA ALA A 208 13.18 -8.39 -1.40
C ALA A 208 13.57 -6.96 -1.78
N LEU A 209 14.25 -6.27 -0.87
CA LEU A 209 14.64 -4.86 -1.01
C LEU A 209 16.01 -4.71 -1.69
N TRP A 210 16.93 -5.63 -1.43
CA TRP A 210 18.24 -5.66 -2.08
C TRP A 210 18.55 -7.09 -2.54
N LEU A 211 19.21 -7.21 -3.68
CA LEU A 211 19.52 -8.47 -4.35
C LEU A 211 20.95 -8.44 -4.88
N ALA A 212 21.78 -9.40 -4.48
CA ALA A 212 23.18 -9.46 -4.91
C ALA A 212 23.35 -9.95 -6.36
N ASN A 213 22.58 -10.96 -6.75
CA ASN A 213 22.75 -11.72 -7.99
C ASN A 213 21.56 -11.57 -8.96
N ARG A 214 21.08 -10.33 -9.13
CA ARG A 214 19.87 -10.00 -9.94
C ARG A 214 19.86 -10.62 -11.33
N ASN A 215 20.99 -10.56 -12.03
CA ASN A 215 21.13 -11.03 -13.41
C ASN A 215 21.47 -12.52 -13.53
N ARG A 216 21.75 -13.19 -12.40
CA ARG A 216 22.21 -14.58 -12.38
C ARG A 216 21.64 -15.31 -11.16
N PRO A 217 20.32 -15.63 -11.17
CA PRO A 217 19.72 -16.44 -10.12
C PRO A 217 20.41 -17.80 -10.00
N VAL A 218 20.36 -18.38 -8.81
CA VAL A 218 20.91 -19.72 -8.52
C VAL A 218 19.81 -20.74 -8.31
N GLY A 219 20.09 -22.02 -8.58
CA GLY A 219 19.16 -23.11 -8.33
C GLY A 219 19.18 -23.59 -6.87
N GLU A 220 18.43 -24.64 -6.56
CA GLU A 220 18.51 -25.32 -5.26
C GLU A 220 19.90 -25.93 -5.01
N ASN A 221 20.33 -25.96 -3.75
CA ASN A 221 21.65 -26.41 -3.27
C ASN A 221 22.84 -25.51 -3.67
N ALA A 222 22.57 -24.28 -4.09
CA ALA A 222 23.54 -23.20 -4.10
C ALA A 222 24.07 -22.88 -2.69
N THR A 223 25.33 -22.47 -2.62
CA THR A 223 26.04 -22.20 -1.37
C THR A 223 26.49 -20.74 -1.28
N LEU A 224 26.26 -20.12 -0.13
CA LEU A 224 26.85 -18.84 0.25
C LEU A 224 27.91 -19.12 1.33
N GLN A 225 29.14 -18.65 1.12
CA GLN A 225 30.26 -18.97 2.02
C GLN A 225 31.06 -17.73 2.34
N LEU A 226 31.24 -17.44 3.62
CA LEU A 226 32.26 -16.50 4.08
C LEU A 226 33.56 -17.28 4.26
N LEU A 227 34.46 -17.16 3.30
CA LEU A 227 35.70 -17.92 3.25
C LEU A 227 36.72 -17.45 4.31
N PRO A 228 37.71 -18.29 4.65
CA PRO A 228 38.78 -17.91 5.59
C PRO A 228 39.65 -16.73 5.14
N ASP A 229 39.73 -16.48 3.84
CA ASP A 229 40.41 -15.31 3.27
C ASP A 229 39.59 -14.02 3.39
N GLY A 230 38.35 -14.11 3.87
CA GLY A 230 37.46 -12.98 4.11
C GLY A 230 36.47 -12.67 2.98
N ASP A 231 36.44 -13.46 1.91
CA ASP A 231 35.51 -13.23 0.80
C ASP A 231 34.15 -13.91 1.04
N LEU A 232 33.05 -13.18 0.78
CA LEU A 232 31.71 -13.75 0.80
C LEU A 232 31.33 -14.14 -0.62
N ILE A 233 31.29 -15.45 -0.90
CA ILE A 233 31.07 -15.99 -2.25
C ILE A 233 29.75 -16.76 -2.33
N LEU A 234 28.98 -16.46 -3.37
CA LEU A 234 27.81 -17.21 -3.79
C LEU A 234 28.17 -18.13 -4.97
N ARG A 235 27.88 -19.42 -4.82
CA ARG A 235 28.07 -20.45 -5.85
C ARG A 235 26.76 -21.19 -6.09
N ASP A 236 26.52 -21.58 -7.34
CA ASP A 236 25.39 -22.43 -7.70
C ASP A 236 25.66 -23.90 -7.31
N ALA A 237 24.66 -24.78 -7.42
CA ALA A 237 24.71 -26.19 -6.98
C ALA A 237 25.90 -26.98 -7.54
N ALA A 238 26.33 -26.68 -8.76
CA ALA A 238 27.49 -27.30 -9.41
C ALA A 238 28.85 -26.70 -8.95
N GLY A 239 28.86 -25.80 -7.97
CA GLY A 239 30.05 -25.05 -7.52
C GLY A 239 30.42 -23.86 -8.42
N THR A 240 29.61 -23.59 -9.45
CA THR A 240 29.84 -22.49 -10.40
C THR A 240 29.78 -21.14 -9.68
N PHE A 241 30.79 -20.30 -9.87
CA PHE A 241 30.84 -18.95 -9.30
C PHE A 241 29.70 -18.09 -9.85
N VAL A 242 29.01 -17.35 -8.97
CA VAL A 242 27.88 -16.47 -9.32
C VAL A 242 28.13 -15.02 -8.89
N TRP A 243 28.52 -14.80 -7.64
CA TRP A 243 28.73 -13.46 -7.08
C TRP A 243 29.72 -13.51 -5.91
N SER A 244 30.44 -12.41 -5.66
CA SER A 244 31.32 -12.24 -4.49
C SER A 244 31.39 -10.78 -4.03
N THR A 245 31.78 -10.57 -2.77
CA THR A 245 32.11 -9.25 -2.24
C THR A 245 33.48 -8.74 -2.67
N ASN A 246 34.33 -9.61 -3.24
CA ASN A 246 35.70 -9.33 -3.66
C ASN A 246 36.57 -8.83 -2.49
N THR A 247 36.37 -9.42 -1.31
CA THR A 247 37.06 -9.04 -0.06
C THR A 247 38.18 -10.00 0.34
N SER A 248 38.62 -10.87 -0.57
CA SER A 248 39.76 -11.77 -0.36
C SER A 248 40.99 -11.01 0.14
N ASN A 249 41.57 -11.51 1.23
CA ASN A 249 42.76 -10.96 1.91
C ASN A 249 42.58 -9.56 2.52
N MET A 250 41.35 -9.07 2.69
CA MET A 250 41.07 -7.77 3.32
C MET A 250 40.89 -7.84 4.84
N SER A 251 41.36 -8.91 5.49
CA SER A 251 41.31 -9.12 6.96
C SER A 251 39.90 -9.12 7.57
N VAL A 252 38.89 -9.57 6.82
CA VAL A 252 37.52 -9.70 7.32
C VAL A 252 37.47 -10.72 8.45
N ALA A 253 36.87 -10.34 9.57
CA ALA A 253 36.66 -11.17 10.75
C ALA A 253 35.24 -11.74 10.83
N GLY A 254 34.27 -11.07 10.21
CA GLY A 254 32.88 -11.51 10.17
C GLY A 254 31.98 -10.60 9.37
N MET A 255 30.68 -10.92 9.36
CA MET A 255 29.62 -10.10 8.78
C MET A 255 28.50 -9.85 9.77
N ARG A 256 27.76 -8.75 9.61
CA ARG A 256 26.62 -8.40 10.47
C ARG A 256 25.51 -7.69 9.71
N MET A 257 24.27 -7.90 10.16
CA MET A 257 23.09 -7.18 9.66
C MET A 257 22.76 -5.99 10.57
N MET A 258 22.80 -4.77 10.02
CA MET A 258 22.52 -3.53 10.77
C MET A 258 21.01 -3.24 10.81
N GLU A 259 20.57 -2.49 11.82
CA GLU A 259 19.17 -2.05 11.96
C GLU A 259 18.70 -1.13 10.81
N THR A 260 19.64 -0.46 10.14
CA THR A 260 19.40 0.39 8.97
C THR A 260 19.10 -0.39 7.69
N GLY A 261 19.32 -1.72 7.68
CA GLY A 261 19.26 -2.52 6.47
C GLY A 261 20.61 -2.69 5.76
N ASN A 262 21.69 -2.14 6.32
CA ASN A 262 23.04 -2.34 5.78
C ASN A 262 23.61 -3.70 6.21
N LEU A 263 24.02 -4.52 5.25
CA LEU A 263 24.85 -5.71 5.49
C LEU A 263 26.32 -5.30 5.43
N GLU A 264 27.07 -5.53 6.52
CA GLU A 264 28.48 -5.12 6.65
C GLU A 264 29.39 -6.32 6.88
N LEU A 265 30.51 -6.38 6.17
CA LEU A 265 31.68 -7.19 6.51
C LEU A 265 32.65 -6.33 7.32
N TYR A 266 33.13 -6.83 8.45
CA TYR A 266 33.98 -6.08 9.39
C TYR A 266 35.29 -6.81 9.69
N ASP A 267 36.35 -6.05 9.97
CA ASP A 267 37.66 -6.56 10.36
C ASP A 267 37.77 -6.85 11.86
N VAL A 268 38.93 -7.34 12.32
CA VAL A 268 39.20 -7.64 13.75
C VAL A 268 39.10 -6.41 14.67
N ASN A 269 39.21 -5.20 14.12
CA ASN A 269 39.05 -3.94 14.83
C ASN A 269 37.62 -3.38 14.73
N ASN A 270 36.68 -4.18 14.22
CA ASN A 270 35.29 -3.82 14.00
C ASN A 270 35.09 -2.68 12.99
N LYS A 271 36.06 -2.47 12.08
CA LYS A 271 35.98 -1.51 10.98
C LYS A 271 35.30 -2.16 9.77
N THR A 272 34.40 -1.43 9.13
CA THR A 272 33.73 -1.88 7.90
C THR A 272 34.75 -2.03 6.76
N VAL A 273 34.79 -3.23 6.18
CA VAL A 273 35.62 -3.60 5.03
C VAL A 273 34.80 -3.54 3.74
N TRP A 274 33.55 -4.00 3.80
CA TRP A 274 32.59 -3.96 2.70
C TRP A 274 31.19 -3.76 3.25
N ASN A 275 30.33 -3.10 2.49
CA ASN A 275 28.93 -2.94 2.84
C ASN A 275 28.01 -2.92 1.61
N SER A 276 26.75 -3.29 1.85
CA SER A 276 25.72 -3.35 0.81
C SER A 276 25.27 -1.99 0.29
N PHE A 277 25.40 -0.94 1.09
CA PHE A 277 24.95 0.41 0.75
C PHE A 277 25.79 1.04 -0.37
N ASP A 278 27.08 0.69 -0.46
CA ASP A 278 27.98 1.08 -1.56
C ASP A 278 27.69 0.33 -2.88
N HIS A 279 26.80 -0.67 -2.85
CA HIS A 279 26.42 -1.49 -3.99
C HIS A 279 24.89 -1.46 -4.19
N PRO A 280 24.29 -0.27 -4.42
CA PRO A 280 22.85 -0.17 -4.50
C PRO A 280 22.32 -0.85 -5.76
N ALA A 281 21.16 -1.49 -5.63
CA ALA A 281 20.48 -2.17 -6.73
C ALA A 281 19.47 -1.21 -7.39
N ASP A 282 18.19 -1.36 -7.08
CA ASP A 282 17.10 -0.46 -7.46
C ASP A 282 16.57 0.36 -6.28
N VAL A 283 17.16 0.20 -5.08
CA VAL A 283 16.68 0.76 -3.81
C VAL A 283 17.77 1.60 -3.13
N LEU A 284 17.37 2.72 -2.54
CA LEU A 284 18.15 3.53 -1.62
C LEU A 284 17.46 3.58 -0.25
N PHE A 285 18.13 3.06 0.78
CA PHE A 285 17.64 3.06 2.15
C PHE A 285 17.79 4.43 2.81
N LEU A 286 17.00 4.69 3.85
CA LEU A 286 17.12 5.89 4.68
C LEU A 286 18.55 6.03 5.24
N GLY A 287 19.13 7.22 5.09
CA GLY A 287 20.48 7.53 5.52
C GLY A 287 21.58 7.06 4.56
N ASN A 288 21.27 6.22 3.56
CA ASN A 288 22.23 5.84 2.53
C ASN A 288 22.44 6.99 1.52
N LYS A 289 23.68 7.12 1.03
CA LYS A 289 24.07 8.10 0.02
C LYS A 289 24.37 7.40 -1.30
N LEU A 290 23.77 7.87 -2.38
CA LEU A 290 24.17 7.57 -3.75
C LEU A 290 25.17 8.65 -4.19
N VAL A 291 26.45 8.30 -4.25
CA VAL A 291 27.53 9.26 -4.57
C VAL A 291 27.78 9.37 -6.07
N ALA A 292 28.45 10.44 -6.50
CA ALA A 292 28.85 10.62 -7.89
C ALA A 292 29.59 9.38 -8.44
N GLY A 293 29.13 8.89 -9.60
CA GLY A 293 29.63 7.66 -10.24
C GLY A 293 28.79 6.41 -9.94
N GLN A 294 27.92 6.45 -8.92
CA GLN A 294 26.97 5.37 -8.67
C GLN A 294 25.64 5.57 -9.41
N LYS A 295 24.89 4.46 -9.55
CA LYS A 295 23.58 4.43 -10.19
C LYS A 295 22.63 3.45 -9.51
N LEU A 296 21.35 3.77 -9.52
CA LEU A 296 20.26 2.82 -9.30
C LEU A 296 19.82 2.27 -10.66
N VAL A 297 19.66 0.96 -10.78
CA VAL A 297 19.20 0.30 -12.00
C VAL A 297 17.87 -0.37 -11.69
N ALA A 298 16.79 0.07 -12.33
CA ALA A 298 15.45 -0.46 -12.12
C ALA A 298 15.37 -1.96 -12.43
N SER A 299 14.30 -2.61 -12.01
CA SER A 299 14.00 -3.98 -12.46
C SER A 299 13.38 -3.99 -13.87
N VAL A 300 13.44 -5.12 -14.57
CA VAL A 300 12.73 -5.29 -15.86
C VAL A 300 11.21 -5.11 -15.66
N SER A 301 10.66 -5.71 -14.61
CA SER A 301 9.26 -5.57 -14.25
C SER A 301 9.06 -5.79 -12.74
N LYS A 302 7.80 -5.83 -12.28
CA LYS A 302 7.49 -6.19 -10.88
C LYS A 302 7.80 -7.66 -10.58
N THR A 303 7.71 -8.53 -11.59
CA THR A 303 7.95 -9.98 -11.45
C THR A 303 9.38 -10.38 -11.80
N ASP A 304 9.98 -9.74 -12.81
CA ASP A 304 11.36 -9.95 -13.20
C ASP A 304 12.27 -8.88 -12.56
N ARG A 305 13.00 -9.30 -11.53
CA ARG A 305 13.89 -8.44 -10.73
C ARG A 305 15.30 -8.33 -11.31
N SER A 306 15.58 -8.88 -12.50
CA SER A 306 16.84 -8.64 -13.20
C SER A 306 16.99 -7.15 -13.56
N GLU A 307 18.21 -6.73 -13.93
CA GLU A 307 18.46 -5.34 -14.29
C GLU A 307 17.68 -4.95 -15.55
N GLY A 308 16.81 -3.96 -15.39
CA GLY A 308 15.94 -3.44 -16.43
C GLY A 308 16.56 -2.30 -17.22
N GLY A 309 15.75 -1.71 -18.10
CA GLY A 309 16.18 -0.67 -19.02
C GLY A 309 16.26 0.74 -18.43
N PHE A 310 15.98 0.97 -17.15
CA PHE A 310 16.03 2.31 -16.56
C PHE A 310 17.16 2.44 -15.55
N SER A 311 17.88 3.56 -15.59
CA SER A 311 18.85 3.91 -14.55
C SER A 311 18.75 5.36 -14.10
N LEU A 312 18.90 5.59 -12.80
CA LEU A 312 19.07 6.90 -12.15
C LEU A 312 20.51 7.00 -11.66
N PHE A 313 21.24 8.07 -11.99
CA PHE A 313 22.65 8.18 -11.65
C PHE A 313 23.08 9.62 -11.37
N VAL A 314 24.11 9.74 -10.53
CA VAL A 314 24.71 11.02 -10.13
C VAL A 314 26.06 11.16 -10.81
N ILE A 315 26.27 12.29 -11.49
CA ILE A 315 27.57 12.72 -12.01
C ILE A 315 27.81 14.17 -11.58
N PRO A 316 29.05 14.70 -11.64
CA PRO A 316 29.34 16.06 -11.18
C PRO A 316 28.44 17.15 -11.77
N GLN A 317 27.90 16.94 -12.99
CA GLN A 317 27.02 17.89 -13.68
C GLN A 317 25.56 17.90 -13.17
N GLY A 318 25.13 16.87 -12.44
CA GLY A 318 23.74 16.72 -12.02
C GLY A 318 23.28 15.30 -11.74
N LEU A 319 22.00 15.19 -11.37
CA LEU A 319 21.25 13.94 -11.25
C LEU A 319 20.53 13.70 -12.59
N PHE A 320 20.64 12.49 -13.12
CA PHE A 320 20.07 12.13 -14.41
C PHE A 320 19.31 10.81 -14.33
N ALA A 321 18.20 10.71 -15.07
CA ALA A 321 17.56 9.43 -15.35
C ALA A 321 17.56 9.15 -16.86
N SER A 322 17.83 7.90 -17.22
CA SER A 322 17.91 7.47 -18.61
C SER A 322 17.29 6.11 -18.85
N TYR A 323 16.74 5.94 -20.05
CA TYR A 323 16.45 4.64 -20.61
C TYR A 323 17.69 4.10 -21.36
N GLN A 324 18.10 2.88 -21.02
CA GLN A 324 19.23 2.19 -21.59
C GLN A 324 18.86 1.67 -22.98
N ALA A 325 19.47 2.29 -23.98
CA ALA A 325 19.47 1.85 -25.36
C ALA A 325 20.91 1.90 -25.89
N THR A 326 21.13 1.60 -27.18
CA THR A 326 22.47 1.66 -27.79
C THR A 326 23.13 3.03 -27.58
N ALA A 327 22.34 4.10 -27.66
CA ALA A 327 22.66 5.40 -27.11
C ALA A 327 21.69 5.67 -25.94
N PRO A 328 22.18 5.92 -24.70
CA PRO A 328 21.31 6.20 -23.56
C PRO A 328 20.39 7.38 -23.84
N GLN A 329 19.08 7.19 -23.65
CA GLN A 329 18.08 8.23 -23.85
C GLN A 329 17.76 8.85 -22.49
N LYS A 330 18.38 10.00 -22.18
CA LYS A 330 18.11 10.74 -20.93
C LYS A 330 16.75 11.42 -21.01
N TYR A 331 15.96 11.30 -19.95
CA TYR A 331 14.61 11.89 -19.88
C TYR A 331 14.37 12.75 -18.65
N PHE A 332 15.30 12.72 -17.69
CA PHE A 332 15.29 13.60 -16.54
C PHE A 332 16.69 14.13 -16.28
N LYS A 333 16.77 15.41 -15.90
CA LYS A 333 17.98 16.09 -15.45
C LYS A 333 17.62 17.07 -14.34
N PHE A 334 18.42 17.03 -13.28
CA PHE A 334 18.41 18.03 -12.22
C PHE A 334 19.84 18.50 -11.97
N SER A 335 20.12 19.77 -12.24
CA SER A 335 21.44 20.38 -12.03
C SER A 335 21.46 21.25 -10.79
N VAL A 336 22.59 21.22 -10.06
CA VAL A 336 22.83 22.05 -8.87
C VAL A 336 24.03 22.95 -9.13
N PHE A 337 23.98 24.20 -8.64
CA PHE A 337 25.12 25.12 -8.69
C PHE A 337 26.29 24.55 -7.87
N GLY A 338 27.50 24.58 -8.45
CA GLY A 338 28.69 23.98 -7.84
C GLY A 338 28.85 22.46 -8.06
N GLY A 339 27.90 21.81 -8.74
CA GLY A 339 27.92 20.36 -9.01
C GLY A 339 27.36 19.53 -7.85
N ILE A 340 27.11 18.24 -8.10
CA ILE A 340 26.53 17.32 -7.10
C ILE A 340 27.62 16.39 -6.55
N ASP A 341 27.67 16.27 -5.22
CA ASP A 341 28.49 15.27 -4.51
C ASP A 341 27.73 13.96 -4.34
N SER A 342 26.55 14.04 -3.70
CA SER A 342 25.78 12.87 -3.33
C SER A 342 24.29 13.14 -3.20
N LEU A 343 23.50 12.07 -3.28
CA LEU A 343 22.07 12.05 -3.12
C LEU A 343 21.73 11.20 -1.90
N GLN A 344 20.96 11.73 -0.96
CA GLN A 344 20.61 11.02 0.27
C GLN A 344 19.11 11.09 0.54
N LEU A 345 18.53 9.95 0.90
CA LEU A 345 17.19 9.92 1.47
C LEU A 345 17.30 10.19 2.98
N SER A 346 16.69 11.27 3.46
CA SER A 346 16.76 11.69 4.87
C SER A 346 15.44 12.26 5.36
N HIS A 347 15.32 12.49 6.67
CA HIS A 347 14.27 13.32 7.22
C HIS A 347 14.68 14.80 7.13
N ASP A 348 13.75 15.64 6.70
CA ASP A 348 13.84 17.08 6.83
C ASP A 348 13.69 17.45 8.31
N GLU A 349 14.71 18.12 8.87
CA GLU A 349 14.76 18.51 10.29
C GLU A 349 13.63 19.48 10.67
N SER A 350 13.10 20.24 9.70
CA SER A 350 12.07 21.26 9.95
C SER A 350 10.64 20.71 9.93
N SER A 351 10.32 19.83 8.96
CA SER A 351 8.97 19.27 8.79
C SER A 351 8.81 17.86 9.38
N GLY A 352 9.91 17.14 9.59
CA GLY A 352 9.92 15.71 9.91
C GLY A 352 9.48 14.83 8.75
N ASN A 353 9.30 15.40 7.55
CA ASN A 353 8.96 14.65 6.35
C ASN A 353 10.20 14.00 5.75
N LEU A 354 9.98 12.97 4.95
CA LEU A 354 11.05 12.29 4.26
C LEU A 354 11.35 13.05 2.96
N ALA A 355 12.62 13.33 2.74
CA ALA A 355 13.10 14.22 1.71
C ALA A 355 14.32 13.64 1.01
N LEU A 356 14.43 13.94 -0.28
CA LEU A 356 15.60 13.63 -1.08
C LEU A 356 16.54 14.83 -1.03
N LEU A 357 17.61 14.71 -0.26
CA LEU A 357 18.67 15.69 -0.12
C LEU A 357 19.67 15.51 -1.26
N ILE A 358 19.87 16.56 -2.04
CA ILE A 358 20.88 16.66 -3.08
C ILE A 358 22.00 17.54 -2.55
N MET A 359 23.14 16.92 -2.26
CA MET A 359 24.29 17.58 -1.65
C MET A 359 25.17 18.22 -2.72
N SER A 360 25.50 19.51 -2.52
CA SER A 360 26.42 20.20 -3.43
C SER A 360 27.86 19.74 -3.21
N ALA A 361 28.63 19.68 -4.30
CA ALA A 361 30.08 19.44 -4.24
C ALA A 361 30.87 20.68 -3.80
N SER A 362 30.26 21.87 -3.89
CA SER A 362 30.86 23.12 -3.41
C SER A 362 30.44 23.41 -1.97
N PRO A 363 31.39 23.59 -1.03
CA PRO A 363 31.07 23.91 0.36
C PRO A 363 30.30 25.24 0.54
N ASP A 364 30.44 26.15 -0.43
CA ASP A 364 29.85 27.49 -0.39
C ASP A 364 28.42 27.55 -0.98
N GLU A 365 27.93 26.45 -1.58
CA GLU A 365 26.61 26.39 -2.21
C GLU A 365 25.61 25.59 -1.36
N PRO A 366 24.34 26.02 -1.25
CA PRO A 366 23.35 25.33 -0.43
C PRO A 366 22.92 23.99 -1.04
N ASN A 367 22.70 23.00 -0.18
CA ASN A 367 22.09 21.74 -0.57
C ASN A 367 20.65 21.97 -1.03
N THR A 368 20.21 21.19 -2.02
CA THR A 368 18.83 21.24 -2.52
C THR A 368 18.02 20.09 -1.93
N MET A 369 16.75 20.34 -1.61
CA MET A 369 15.88 19.33 -1.01
C MET A 369 14.60 19.19 -1.81
N LEU A 370 14.28 17.96 -2.19
CA LEU A 370 12.98 17.60 -2.77
C LEU A 370 12.17 16.92 -1.66
N THR A 371 11.25 17.67 -1.06
CA THR A 371 10.44 17.19 0.08
C THR A 371 9.23 16.42 -0.41
N SER A 372 8.95 15.29 0.23
CA SER A 372 7.63 14.68 0.13
C SER A 372 6.68 15.37 1.12
N THR A 373 5.41 15.51 0.74
CA THR A 373 4.35 16.05 1.62
C THR A 373 3.88 15.04 2.67
N VAL A 374 4.41 13.82 2.63
CA VAL A 374 3.99 12.69 3.46
C VAL A 374 5.03 12.42 4.54
N LYS A 375 4.58 12.21 5.79
CA LYS A 375 5.40 11.68 6.87
C LYS A 375 5.52 10.17 6.71
N TYR A 376 6.74 9.67 6.66
CA TYR A 376 7.02 8.25 6.52
C TYR A 376 7.79 7.75 7.75
N SER A 377 7.76 6.44 7.97
CA SER A 377 8.44 5.76 9.06
C SER A 377 9.96 5.71 8.87
N ALA A 378 10.68 5.39 9.95
CA ALA A 378 12.12 5.12 9.92
C ALA A 378 12.53 3.93 9.02
N THR A 379 11.56 3.18 8.48
CA THR A 379 11.79 2.01 7.61
C THR A 379 11.46 2.26 6.14
N ALA A 380 11.15 3.52 5.79
CA ALA A 380 10.91 3.89 4.42
C ALA A 380 12.17 3.74 3.56
N TYR A 381 11.96 3.44 2.29
CA TYR A 381 13.02 3.33 1.31
C TYR A 381 12.57 3.94 -0.01
N MET A 382 13.52 4.47 -0.75
CA MET A 382 13.30 4.97 -2.10
C MET A 382 13.64 3.86 -3.09
N LYS A 383 12.81 3.70 -4.11
CA LYS A 383 13.00 2.71 -5.17
C LYS A 383 12.82 3.34 -6.52
N PHE A 384 13.71 2.98 -7.45
CA PHE A 384 13.62 3.36 -8.84
C PHE A 384 12.93 2.24 -9.62
N ASP A 385 11.68 2.49 -10.00
CA ASP A 385 10.77 1.44 -10.46
C ASP A 385 10.94 1.13 -11.96
N PRO A 386 10.45 -0.05 -12.42
CA PRO A 386 10.55 -0.49 -13.82
C PRO A 386 9.92 0.44 -14.86
N ASP A 387 9.11 1.41 -14.43
CA ASP A 387 8.46 2.43 -15.26
C ASP A 387 9.21 3.78 -15.25
N GLY A 388 10.42 3.82 -14.69
CA GLY A 388 11.27 5.01 -14.67
C GLY A 388 10.85 6.08 -13.65
N HIS A 389 9.93 5.77 -12.74
CA HIS A 389 9.56 6.68 -11.65
C HIS A 389 10.44 6.44 -10.42
N LEU A 390 10.64 7.49 -9.61
CA LEU A 390 11.40 7.42 -8.37
C LEU A 390 10.45 7.53 -7.18
N ARG A 391 10.11 6.40 -6.56
CA ARG A 391 9.06 6.33 -5.55
C ARG A 391 9.59 6.07 -4.15
N ILE A 392 8.97 6.70 -3.15
CA ILE A 392 9.15 6.32 -1.74
C ILE A 392 8.09 5.27 -1.38
N TYR A 393 8.56 4.21 -0.72
CA TYR A 393 7.74 3.15 -0.15
C TYR A 393 7.91 3.13 1.36
N ASP A 394 6.80 2.93 2.08
CA ASP A 394 6.80 2.78 3.52
C ASP A 394 5.72 1.78 3.98
N GLY A 395 6.08 0.90 4.90
CA GLY A 395 5.18 -0.12 5.43
C GLY A 395 4.57 -1.04 4.36
N ASN A 396 3.24 -1.04 4.26
CA ASN A 396 2.44 -1.86 3.34
C ASN A 396 1.91 -1.05 2.12
N MET A 397 2.49 0.12 1.81
CA MET A 397 2.12 0.86 0.60
C MET A 397 2.34 -0.01 -0.64
N ILE A 398 1.24 -0.36 -1.33
CA ILE A 398 1.26 -1.12 -2.57
C ILE A 398 1.74 -0.24 -3.73
N ASP A 399 1.34 1.03 -3.70
CA ASP A 399 1.71 2.05 -4.67
C ASP A 399 2.54 3.12 -3.95
N GLY A 400 3.82 3.23 -4.29
CA GLY A 400 4.72 4.23 -3.73
C GLY A 400 4.40 5.65 -4.22
N VAL A 401 4.93 6.66 -3.54
CA VAL A 401 4.73 8.07 -3.91
C VAL A 401 5.89 8.54 -4.78
N ASP A 402 5.59 9.03 -5.98
CA ASP A 402 6.60 9.49 -6.94
C ASP A 402 7.11 10.91 -6.62
N LEU A 403 8.41 11.00 -6.37
CA LEU A 403 9.12 12.22 -5.98
C LEU A 403 9.35 13.20 -7.12
N LEU A 404 9.20 12.76 -8.37
CA LEU A 404 9.47 13.61 -9.53
C LEU A 404 8.20 14.28 -10.09
N THR A 405 7.02 14.04 -9.49
CA THR A 405 5.72 14.53 -9.96
C THR A 405 5.59 16.06 -10.03
N ASP A 406 6.29 16.80 -9.17
CA ASP A 406 6.31 18.27 -9.22
C ASP A 406 7.18 18.82 -10.37
N MET A 407 8.11 18.01 -10.88
CA MET A 407 9.05 18.39 -11.94
C MET A 407 8.73 17.75 -13.30
N MET A 408 7.97 16.66 -13.30
CA MET A 408 7.65 15.85 -14.46
C MET A 408 6.15 15.62 -14.55
N SER A 409 5.59 15.85 -15.74
CA SER A 409 4.22 15.47 -16.07
C SER A 409 4.14 14.02 -16.53
N ALA A 410 2.92 13.47 -16.58
CA ALA A 410 2.69 12.09 -16.99
C ALA A 410 3.31 11.72 -18.36
N CYS A 411 3.40 12.67 -19.30
CA CYS A 411 3.95 12.42 -20.64
C CYS A 411 5.48 12.51 -20.70
N ASP A 412 6.14 13.06 -19.67
CA ASP A 412 7.61 13.19 -19.62
C ASP A 412 8.27 11.85 -19.25
N TYR A 413 7.49 10.84 -18.84
CA TYR A 413 7.97 9.49 -18.59
C TYR A 413 8.04 8.64 -19.88
N PRO A 414 9.16 7.93 -20.15
CA PRO A 414 9.38 7.31 -21.45
C PRO A 414 8.37 6.22 -21.86
N THR A 415 7.80 5.49 -20.91
CA THR A 415 6.95 4.33 -21.19
C THR A 415 5.45 4.57 -21.04
N THR A 416 5.01 5.80 -20.72
CA THR A 416 3.59 6.13 -20.45
C THR A 416 2.62 5.62 -21.52
N CYS A 417 2.95 5.80 -22.80
CA CYS A 417 2.12 5.32 -23.91
C CYS A 417 2.75 4.17 -24.70
N GLY A 418 3.80 3.56 -24.15
CA GLY A 418 4.56 2.53 -24.83
C GLY A 418 5.27 3.04 -26.10
N ASN A 419 5.81 2.10 -26.88
CA ASN A 419 6.58 2.44 -28.07
C ASN A 419 5.69 3.07 -29.14
N TYR A 420 6.18 4.15 -29.76
CA TYR A 420 5.49 4.98 -30.76
C TYR A 420 4.18 5.64 -30.29
N GLY A 421 3.80 5.51 -29.01
CA GLY A 421 2.55 6.06 -28.49
C GLY A 421 2.61 7.58 -28.33
N LEU A 422 1.55 8.27 -28.76
CA LEU A 422 1.37 9.71 -28.57
C LEU A 422 0.66 9.97 -27.24
N CYS A 423 1.29 10.77 -26.38
CA CYS A 423 0.77 11.14 -25.07
C CYS A 423 0.23 12.58 -25.05
N PHE A 424 -1.04 12.73 -24.68
CA PHE A 424 -1.69 14.02 -24.44
C PHE A 424 -2.26 14.03 -23.01
N ASN A 425 -1.63 14.77 -22.09
CA ASN A 425 -2.04 14.83 -20.69
C ASN A 425 -2.30 13.44 -20.05
N GLY A 426 -1.42 12.47 -20.33
CA GLY A 426 -1.52 11.08 -19.84
C GLY A 426 -2.47 10.19 -20.65
N GLN A 427 -3.19 10.71 -21.64
CA GLN A 427 -4.00 9.91 -22.56
C GLN A 427 -3.16 9.45 -23.76
N CYS A 428 -3.27 8.17 -24.10
CA CYS A 428 -2.47 7.53 -25.14
C CYS A 428 -3.24 7.27 -26.43
N SER A 429 -2.65 7.65 -27.56
CA SER A 429 -3.14 7.36 -28.91
C SER A 429 -2.01 6.84 -29.81
N CYS A 430 -2.35 6.26 -30.96
CA CYS A 430 -1.36 5.81 -31.94
C CYS A 430 -1.32 6.76 -33.15
N PRO A 431 -0.15 7.00 -33.75
CA PRO A 431 -0.03 7.71 -35.02
C PRO A 431 -0.82 7.05 -36.15
N ALA A 432 -1.19 7.82 -37.16
CA ALA A 432 -1.86 7.29 -38.35
C ALA A 432 -1.02 6.18 -39.01
N GLY A 433 -1.66 5.06 -39.41
CA GLY A 433 -0.96 3.89 -39.95
C GLY A 433 -0.40 2.91 -38.89
N PHE A 434 -0.55 3.24 -37.60
CA PHE A 434 -0.21 2.37 -36.48
C PHE A 434 -1.47 1.86 -35.80
N ALA A 435 -1.46 0.60 -35.40
CA ALA A 435 -2.51 -0.01 -34.61
C ALA A 435 -2.06 -0.18 -33.16
N ARG A 436 -3.02 -0.10 -32.24
CA ARG A 436 -2.77 -0.39 -30.82
C ARG A 436 -2.53 -1.89 -30.65
N ALA A 437 -1.57 -2.28 -29.83
CA ALA A 437 -1.38 -3.68 -29.46
C ALA A 437 -2.63 -4.20 -28.74
N ASN A 438 -3.03 -5.44 -29.03
CA ASN A 438 -4.20 -6.05 -28.40
C ASN A 438 -3.98 -6.40 -26.92
N THR A 439 -2.73 -6.59 -26.52
CA THR A 439 -2.32 -6.86 -25.15
C THR A 439 -1.50 -5.70 -24.60
N PRO A 440 -1.81 -5.19 -23.40
CA PRO A 440 -0.92 -4.28 -22.70
C PRO A 440 0.40 -4.97 -22.36
N ASN A 441 1.48 -4.19 -22.24
CA ASN A 441 2.76 -4.66 -21.73
C ASN A 441 2.67 -4.96 -20.22
N ASP A 442 3.74 -5.52 -19.63
CA ASP A 442 3.81 -5.84 -18.19
C ASP A 442 3.63 -4.64 -17.25
N GLN A 443 3.66 -3.41 -17.80
CA GLN A 443 3.45 -2.14 -17.11
C GLN A 443 2.02 -1.60 -17.29
N GLY A 444 1.14 -2.33 -17.99
CA GLY A 444 -0.26 -1.93 -18.23
C GLY A 444 -0.47 -0.99 -19.43
N ASN A 445 0.60 -0.64 -20.16
CA ASN A 445 0.59 0.32 -21.26
C ASN A 445 0.49 -0.39 -22.61
N TYR A 446 -0.07 0.29 -23.62
CA TYR A 446 -0.32 -0.31 -24.93
C TYR A 446 0.66 0.24 -25.96
N ASN A 447 1.53 -0.61 -26.49
CA ASN A 447 2.42 -0.24 -27.58
C ASN A 447 1.64 0.03 -28.87
N CYS A 448 2.16 0.91 -29.71
CA CYS A 448 1.69 1.09 -31.07
C CYS A 448 2.61 0.31 -32.03
N TRP A 449 2.02 -0.48 -32.93
CA TRP A 449 2.75 -1.25 -33.93
C TRP A 449 2.34 -0.80 -35.33
N GLN A 450 3.30 -0.76 -36.24
CA GLN A 450 3.08 -0.33 -37.61
C GLN A 450 2.35 -1.44 -38.38
N MET A 451 1.23 -1.11 -39.04
CA MET A 451 0.43 -2.11 -39.76
C MET A 451 1.19 -2.80 -40.91
N SER A 452 2.15 -2.10 -41.53
CA SER A 452 3.06 -2.63 -42.54
C SER A 452 4.50 -2.29 -42.16
N PRO A 453 5.25 -3.19 -41.50
CA PRO A 453 6.61 -2.92 -41.04
C PRO A 453 7.54 -2.54 -42.18
N THR A 454 8.43 -1.56 -41.97
CA THR A 454 9.43 -1.16 -42.97
C THR A 454 10.48 -2.25 -43.18
N THR A 455 10.66 -2.72 -44.41
CA THR A 455 11.75 -3.62 -44.81
C THR A 455 12.87 -2.84 -45.50
N CYS A 456 14.13 -3.00 -45.08
CA CYS A 456 15.23 -2.22 -45.67
C CYS A 456 15.63 -2.62 -47.11
N GLU A 457 14.93 -3.59 -47.71
CA GLU A 457 15.22 -4.13 -49.04
C GLU A 457 14.89 -3.13 -50.18
N ASN A 458 14.03 -2.12 -49.93
CA ASN A 458 13.69 -1.10 -50.92
C ASN A 458 13.63 0.32 -50.31
N PRO A 459 14.75 1.06 -50.23
CA PRO A 459 14.78 2.41 -49.65
C PRO A 459 13.86 3.43 -50.34
N LYS A 460 13.47 3.17 -51.60
CA LYS A 460 12.58 4.01 -52.40
C LYS A 460 11.09 3.90 -52.03
N SER A 461 10.70 2.90 -51.23
CA SER A 461 9.30 2.72 -50.77
C SER A 461 9.07 3.24 -49.35
N HIS A 462 10.05 3.92 -48.73
CA HIS A 462 9.87 4.53 -47.41
C HIS A 462 9.46 6.00 -47.51
N SER A 463 8.52 6.40 -46.66
CA SER A 463 8.18 7.81 -46.44
C SER A 463 8.26 8.16 -44.95
N LEU A 464 8.10 9.44 -44.64
CA LEU A 464 8.10 9.97 -43.28
C LEU A 464 6.74 10.60 -43.00
N LEU A 465 6.03 10.08 -41.99
CA LEU A 465 4.82 10.66 -41.44
C LEU A 465 5.21 11.87 -40.56
N PRO A 466 4.85 13.11 -40.94
CA PRO A 466 5.12 14.28 -40.11
C PRO A 466 4.11 14.36 -38.97
N LEU A 467 4.61 14.63 -37.77
CA LEU A 467 3.84 14.98 -36.59
C LEU A 467 4.34 16.34 -36.10
N GLU A 468 3.47 17.33 -36.17
CA GLU A 468 3.73 18.71 -35.73
C GLU A 468 3.47 18.83 -34.23
N ASP A 469 4.16 19.75 -33.56
CA ASP A 469 4.06 20.00 -32.11
C ASP A 469 4.23 18.75 -31.24
N VAL A 470 5.08 17.81 -31.72
CA VAL A 470 5.45 16.61 -30.98
C VAL A 470 6.87 16.74 -30.45
N TYR A 471 6.99 16.66 -29.13
CA TYR A 471 8.22 16.74 -28.36
C TYR A 471 8.73 15.34 -27.98
N TYR A 472 10.01 15.29 -27.62
CA TYR A 472 10.66 14.09 -27.10
C TYR A 472 11.64 14.47 -25.97
N PHE A 473 12.26 13.47 -25.33
CA PHE A 473 13.14 13.67 -24.17
C PHE A 473 14.48 14.36 -24.50
N ASN A 474 14.73 14.65 -25.78
CA ASN A 474 15.99 15.20 -26.29
C ASN A 474 16.34 16.59 -25.76
N TYR A 475 15.39 17.35 -25.20
CA TYR A 475 15.71 18.62 -24.52
C TYR A 475 16.60 18.45 -23.29
N VAL A 476 16.64 17.24 -22.71
CA VAL A 476 17.44 16.91 -21.53
C VAL A 476 18.92 16.79 -21.88
N ASP A 477 19.21 16.32 -23.10
CA ASP A 477 20.57 16.10 -23.59
C ASP A 477 20.73 16.59 -25.04
N PRO A 478 20.90 17.91 -25.23
CA PRO A 478 21.10 18.48 -26.57
C PRO A 478 22.34 17.92 -27.28
N GLU A 479 23.35 17.47 -26.53
CA GLU A 479 24.58 16.89 -27.06
C GLU A 479 24.35 15.52 -27.72
N ALA A 480 23.22 14.86 -27.45
CA ALA A 480 22.83 13.60 -28.09
C ALA A 480 22.38 13.77 -29.56
N ALA A 481 22.34 15.00 -30.08
CA ALA A 481 22.00 15.26 -31.47
C ALA A 481 23.00 14.59 -32.42
N VAL A 482 22.48 13.85 -33.41
CA VAL A 482 23.30 13.20 -34.44
C VAL A 482 23.83 14.25 -35.43
N LEU A 483 23.06 15.31 -35.67
CA LEU A 483 23.46 16.45 -36.50
C LEU A 483 23.06 17.74 -35.76
N ASN A 484 24.02 18.64 -35.57
CA ASN A 484 23.83 19.96 -34.95
C ASN A 484 23.86 21.06 -36.02
N GLY A 485 23.02 22.09 -35.87
CA GLY A 485 22.95 23.22 -36.80
C GLY A 485 22.58 22.80 -38.24
N THR A 486 21.73 21.79 -38.38
CA THR A 486 21.29 21.24 -39.66
C THR A 486 19.89 21.74 -40.02
N ASP A 487 19.49 21.61 -41.28
CA ASP A 487 18.13 21.91 -41.71
C ASP A 487 17.21 20.67 -41.59
N MET A 488 15.90 20.91 -41.59
CA MET A 488 14.88 19.86 -41.47
C MET A 488 15.02 18.78 -42.56
N LYS A 489 15.37 19.14 -43.79
CA LYS A 489 15.48 18.18 -44.91
C LYS A 489 16.67 17.25 -44.71
N SER A 490 17.82 17.79 -44.31
CA SER A 490 19.00 17.03 -43.95
C SER A 490 18.74 16.03 -42.81
N CYS A 491 17.94 16.42 -41.80
CA CYS A 491 17.53 15.52 -40.72
C CYS A 491 16.65 14.36 -41.21
N LYS A 492 15.66 14.64 -42.08
CA LYS A 492 14.81 13.61 -42.71
C LYS A 492 15.64 12.62 -43.52
N ASP A 493 16.55 13.13 -44.36
CA ASP A 493 17.43 12.32 -45.20
C ASP A 493 18.37 11.42 -44.37
N ALA A 494 18.84 11.91 -43.21
CA ALA A 494 19.68 11.13 -42.31
C ALA A 494 18.97 9.86 -41.79
N CYS A 495 17.67 9.94 -41.49
CA CYS A 495 16.88 8.79 -41.07
C CYS A 495 16.51 7.86 -42.24
N LEU A 496 16.16 8.42 -43.41
CA LEU A 496 15.84 7.62 -44.59
C LEU A 496 17.03 6.76 -45.06
N LYS A 497 18.25 7.30 -45.00
CA LYS A 497 19.49 6.59 -45.36
C LYS A 497 19.89 5.48 -44.37
N LYS A 498 19.44 5.55 -43.11
CA LYS A 498 19.77 4.53 -42.08
C LYS A 498 18.64 3.51 -41.95
N CYS A 499 18.94 2.23 -42.18
CA CYS A 499 17.98 1.14 -42.01
C CYS A 499 17.44 1.04 -40.58
N SER A 500 18.29 1.26 -39.59
CA SER A 500 17.95 1.15 -38.16
C SER A 500 17.18 2.36 -37.62
N CYS A 501 16.99 3.41 -38.42
CA CYS A 501 16.27 4.60 -38.00
C CYS A 501 14.77 4.43 -38.23
N ASN A 502 13.99 4.60 -37.16
CA ASN A 502 12.53 4.50 -37.18
C ASN A 502 11.84 5.86 -37.03
N ALA A 503 12.52 6.85 -36.44
CA ALA A 503 12.01 8.22 -36.34
C ALA A 503 13.16 9.24 -36.38
N ALA A 504 12.87 10.42 -36.93
CA ALA A 504 13.73 11.59 -36.85
C ALA A 504 13.01 12.70 -36.07
N LEU A 505 13.68 13.30 -35.11
CA LEU A 505 13.19 14.42 -34.33
C LEU A 505 14.01 15.66 -34.68
N PHE A 506 13.32 16.74 -35.06
CA PHE A 506 13.97 17.99 -35.45
C PHE A 506 13.54 19.12 -34.51
N GLN A 507 14.50 19.71 -33.83
CA GLN A 507 14.31 20.78 -32.85
C GLN A 507 14.96 22.08 -33.32
N TYR A 508 14.26 23.22 -33.22
CA TYR A 508 14.80 24.54 -33.56
C TYR A 508 14.17 25.67 -32.73
N HIS A 509 14.89 26.78 -32.52
CA HIS A 509 14.44 27.90 -31.67
C HIS A 509 13.86 29.11 -32.42
N GLY A 510 13.97 29.15 -33.76
CA GLY A 510 13.40 30.25 -34.55
C GLY A 510 13.71 30.22 -36.05
N ASN A 511 14.81 29.56 -36.46
CA ASN A 511 15.13 29.32 -37.86
C ASN A 511 15.15 27.81 -38.13
N ASP A 512 14.22 27.31 -38.93
CA ASP A 512 14.10 25.91 -39.34
C ASP A 512 15.27 25.42 -40.23
N SER A 513 16.08 26.35 -40.72
CA SER A 513 17.32 26.06 -41.44
C SER A 513 18.52 25.77 -40.52
N HIS A 514 18.39 26.01 -39.20
CA HIS A 514 19.43 25.76 -38.21
C HIS A 514 18.83 25.15 -36.93
N GLY A 515 18.72 23.83 -36.91
CA GLY A 515 18.22 23.04 -35.79
C GLY A 515 19.07 21.82 -35.47
N ASN A 516 18.61 21.04 -34.50
CA ASN A 516 19.26 19.82 -34.02
C ASN A 516 18.44 18.59 -34.39
N CYS A 517 19.10 17.54 -34.87
CA CYS A 517 18.48 16.32 -35.34
C CYS A 517 18.80 15.13 -34.43
N PHE A 518 17.77 14.43 -33.97
CA PHE A 518 17.89 13.26 -33.08
C PHE A 518 17.21 12.05 -33.73
N LEU A 519 17.86 10.88 -33.64
CA LEU A 519 17.37 9.63 -34.23
C LEU A 519 17.21 8.56 -33.13
N PRO A 520 16.16 8.62 -32.29
CA PRO A 520 16.01 7.72 -31.16
C PRO A 520 15.75 6.27 -31.60
N SER A 521 16.29 5.32 -30.84
CA SER A 521 16.03 3.88 -31.02
C SER A 521 16.19 3.17 -29.66
N PRO A 522 15.15 2.50 -29.13
CA PRO A 522 13.78 2.46 -29.66
C PRO A 522 13.10 3.84 -29.59
N VAL A 523 11.99 3.99 -30.31
CA VAL A 523 11.12 5.18 -30.22
C VAL A 523 10.12 4.94 -29.09
N LEU A 524 10.33 5.63 -27.98
CA LEU A 524 9.51 5.55 -26.79
C LEU A 524 8.29 6.50 -26.93
N THR A 525 7.67 6.89 -25.82
CA THR A 525 6.51 7.81 -25.82
C THR A 525 6.86 9.14 -26.52
N LEU A 526 5.95 9.59 -27.40
CA LEU A 526 6.01 10.87 -28.09
C LEU A 526 5.07 11.86 -27.38
N MET A 527 5.56 13.05 -27.04
CA MET A 527 4.83 14.02 -26.23
C MET A 527 4.05 14.98 -27.14
N ALA A 528 2.72 14.94 -27.07
CA ALA A 528 1.84 15.76 -27.89
C ALA A 528 0.92 16.66 -27.03
N ASP A 529 1.31 16.98 -25.80
CA ASP A 529 0.46 17.61 -24.78
C ASP A 529 0.24 19.13 -24.94
N GLY A 530 0.69 19.72 -26.05
CA GLY A 530 0.48 21.14 -26.37
C GLY A 530 1.18 22.12 -25.41
N LYS A 531 2.12 21.63 -24.58
CA LYS A 531 2.94 22.48 -23.72
C LYS A 531 4.19 22.92 -24.46
N GLU A 532 4.40 24.24 -24.56
CA GLU A 532 5.69 24.78 -25.00
C GLU A 532 6.78 24.36 -24.00
N ARG A 533 7.77 23.60 -24.48
CA ARG A 533 8.97 23.22 -23.71
C ARG A 533 10.14 24.07 -24.17
N ASN A 534 10.81 24.75 -23.23
CA ASN A 534 12.09 25.47 -23.45
C ASN A 534 12.15 26.40 -24.69
N ASN A 535 11.05 27.08 -25.05
CA ASN A 535 11.00 28.03 -26.18
C ASN A 535 11.60 27.48 -27.49
N TYR A 536 11.30 26.22 -27.82
CA TYR A 536 11.66 25.62 -29.10
C TYR A 536 10.48 24.93 -29.76
N TYR A 537 10.55 24.85 -31.07
CA TYR A 537 9.64 24.10 -31.92
C TYR A 537 10.24 22.73 -32.25
N SER A 538 9.37 21.73 -32.31
CA SER A 538 9.76 20.34 -32.51
C SER A 538 8.87 19.67 -33.55
N TYR A 539 9.50 18.91 -34.44
CA TYR A 539 8.81 18.00 -35.35
C TYR A 539 9.28 16.57 -35.13
N ALA A 540 8.35 15.63 -35.13
CA ALA A 540 8.65 14.21 -35.19
C ALA A 540 8.28 13.65 -36.57
N PHE A 541 9.20 12.89 -37.17
CA PHE A 541 9.03 12.24 -38.46
C PHE A 541 9.17 10.74 -38.29
N ILE A 542 8.04 10.01 -38.33
CA ILE A 542 8.04 8.55 -38.16
C ILE A 542 8.20 7.89 -39.53
N LYS A 543 9.16 6.97 -39.66
CA LYS A 543 9.41 6.24 -40.90
C LYS A 543 8.34 5.18 -41.13
N ILE A 544 7.71 5.21 -42.30
CA ILE A 544 6.64 4.29 -42.69
C ILE A 544 6.91 3.66 -44.07
N SER A 545 6.26 2.54 -44.37
CA SER A 545 6.30 1.89 -45.69
C SER A 545 5.14 2.34 -46.58
N ASN A 546 5.41 2.62 -47.85
CA ASN A 546 4.44 3.06 -48.86
C ASN A 546 3.71 1.90 -49.57
N ASP A 547 4.03 0.63 -49.25
CA ASP A 547 3.46 -0.54 -49.95
C ASP A 547 1.95 -0.77 -49.68
N GLY A 548 1.27 0.17 -49.01
CA GLY A 548 -0.17 0.14 -48.72
C GLY A 548 -1.08 0.98 -49.63
N GLU A 549 -0.55 1.80 -50.55
CA GLU A 549 -1.36 2.66 -51.45
C GLU A 549 -1.77 1.97 -52.77
N ASN A 550 -2.39 0.79 -52.67
CA ASN A 550 -3.31 0.32 -53.72
C ASN A 550 -4.69 0.06 -53.09
N GLY A 551 -5.25 1.09 -52.46
CA GLY A 551 -6.65 1.16 -52.11
C GLY A 551 -7.51 1.37 -53.37
N SER A 552 -7.68 0.31 -54.16
CA SER A 552 -8.79 0.25 -55.12
C SER A 552 -10.09 0.37 -54.33
N ALA A 553 -10.91 1.38 -54.65
CA ALA A 553 -12.29 1.46 -54.21
C ALA A 553 -13.02 0.17 -54.62
N PHE A 554 -13.17 -0.77 -53.68
CA PHE A 554 -13.90 -2.01 -53.93
C PHE A 554 -15.37 -1.77 -53.66
N THR A 555 -16.07 -1.42 -54.74
CA THR A 555 -17.52 -1.56 -54.86
C THR A 555 -17.85 -3.05 -54.95
N SER A 556 -18.66 -3.53 -54.01
CA SER A 556 -19.14 -4.90 -53.98
C SER A 556 -20.07 -5.17 -55.17
N SER A 557 -19.59 -5.91 -56.16
CA SER A 557 -20.46 -6.67 -57.08
C SER A 557 -20.11 -8.15 -56.97
N ILE A 558 -21.09 -8.90 -56.49
CA ILE A 558 -21.05 -10.36 -56.35
C ILE A 558 -21.48 -10.95 -57.69
N ASN A 559 -20.73 -11.92 -58.25
CA ASN A 559 -21.24 -13.18 -58.80
C ASN A 559 -20.14 -14.10 -59.38
N PRO A 560 -20.40 -15.42 -59.53
CA PRO A 560 -19.55 -16.45 -58.91
C PRO A 560 -18.92 -17.47 -59.89
N THR A 561 -18.32 -18.53 -59.32
CA THR A 561 -17.79 -19.81 -59.88
C THR A 561 -16.26 -19.82 -60.10
N SER A 562 -15.47 -20.84 -59.72
CA SER A 562 -15.72 -22.28 -59.55
C SER A 562 -14.67 -23.02 -58.66
N SER A 563 -15.16 -24.10 -58.02
CA SER A 563 -14.52 -25.34 -57.52
C SER A 563 -13.41 -25.33 -56.45
N ILE A 564 -13.76 -25.77 -55.22
CA ILE A 564 -12.84 -26.24 -54.17
C ILE A 564 -13.26 -27.65 -53.70
N ASN A 565 -12.27 -28.54 -53.51
CA ASN A 565 -12.41 -29.94 -53.11
C ASN A 565 -12.97 -30.12 -51.66
N PRO A 566 -13.85 -31.11 -51.36
CA PRO A 566 -14.73 -31.08 -50.20
C PRO A 566 -14.27 -31.99 -49.03
N LYS A 567 -13.19 -31.64 -48.33
CA LYS A 567 -12.85 -32.32 -47.04
C LYS A 567 -12.49 -31.41 -45.85
N ILE A 568 -12.53 -30.08 -46.01
CA ILE A 568 -12.11 -29.13 -44.94
C ILE A 568 -13.31 -28.40 -44.29
N ILE A 569 -14.52 -28.53 -44.84
CA ILE A 569 -15.63 -27.59 -44.57
C ILE A 569 -16.44 -27.91 -43.29
N ALA A 570 -16.34 -29.10 -42.69
CA ALA A 570 -17.21 -29.46 -41.56
C ALA A 570 -16.78 -28.87 -40.19
N GLY A 571 -15.50 -28.54 -39.98
CA GLY A 571 -15.00 -28.02 -38.69
C GLY A 571 -14.91 -26.50 -38.59
N SER A 572 -14.79 -25.81 -39.74
CA SER A 572 -14.49 -24.37 -39.80
C SER A 572 -15.73 -23.48 -39.59
N THR A 573 -16.91 -23.96 -39.96
CA THR A 573 -18.16 -23.19 -39.87
C THR A 573 -18.62 -22.99 -38.41
N ILE A 574 -18.40 -23.96 -37.54
CA ILE A 574 -18.81 -23.87 -36.12
C ILE A 574 -17.92 -22.86 -35.37
N GLY A 575 -16.61 -22.88 -35.61
CA GLY A 575 -15.66 -21.96 -34.97
C GLY A 575 -15.85 -20.50 -35.40
N ALA A 576 -16.12 -20.25 -36.68
CA ALA A 576 -16.36 -18.90 -37.20
C ALA A 576 -17.66 -18.29 -36.66
N ILE A 577 -18.72 -19.11 -36.50
CA ILE A 577 -19.99 -18.65 -35.93
C ILE A 577 -19.83 -18.32 -34.44
N LEU A 578 -19.06 -19.12 -33.68
CA LEU A 578 -18.79 -18.83 -32.26
C LEU A 578 -17.97 -17.54 -32.09
N LEU A 579 -16.97 -17.32 -32.93
CA LEU A 579 -16.14 -16.12 -32.90
C LEU A 579 -16.93 -14.86 -33.27
N MET A 580 -17.80 -14.94 -34.28
CA MET A 580 -18.67 -13.83 -34.65
C MET A 580 -19.67 -13.47 -33.55
N ASN A 581 -20.26 -14.45 -32.89
CA ASN A 581 -21.16 -14.19 -31.75
C ASN A 581 -20.41 -13.58 -30.55
N LEU A 582 -19.15 -13.96 -30.32
CA LEU A 582 -18.31 -13.36 -29.28
C LEU A 582 -17.98 -11.88 -29.57
N ILE A 583 -17.60 -11.57 -30.81
CA ILE A 583 -17.28 -10.20 -31.24
C ILE A 583 -18.53 -9.33 -31.19
N VAL A 584 -19.67 -9.83 -31.68
CA VAL A 584 -20.95 -9.13 -31.60
C VAL A 584 -21.36 -8.93 -30.14
N GLY A 585 -21.16 -9.91 -29.27
CA GLY A 585 -21.38 -9.77 -27.82
C GLY A 585 -20.50 -8.71 -27.17
N LEU A 586 -19.21 -8.65 -27.51
CA LEU A 586 -18.27 -7.64 -27.03
C LEU A 586 -18.61 -6.23 -27.54
N CYS A 587 -18.94 -6.09 -28.82
CA CYS A 587 -19.40 -4.83 -29.40
C CYS A 587 -20.71 -4.37 -28.74
N ILE A 588 -21.67 -5.28 -28.52
CA ILE A 588 -22.91 -4.98 -27.80
C ILE A 588 -22.60 -4.58 -26.35
N MET A 589 -21.64 -5.21 -25.66
CA MET A 589 -21.22 -4.80 -24.30
C MET A 589 -20.59 -3.40 -24.27
N VAL A 590 -19.72 -3.06 -25.22
CA VAL A 590 -19.06 -1.75 -25.28
C VAL A 590 -20.07 -0.66 -25.64
N LEU A 591 -20.94 -0.92 -26.61
CA LEU A 591 -22.00 0.01 -27.01
C LEU A 591 -23.04 0.16 -25.90
N ARG A 592 -23.37 -0.92 -25.17
CA ARG A 592 -24.19 -0.84 -23.94
C ARG A 592 -23.51 0.01 -22.87
N LYS A 593 -22.22 -0.20 -22.58
CA LYS A 593 -21.50 0.58 -21.56
C LYS A 593 -21.37 2.07 -21.91
N LYS A 594 -21.26 2.40 -23.20
CA LYS A 594 -21.27 3.79 -23.68
C LYS A 594 -22.67 4.39 -23.58
N ARG A 595 -23.69 3.62 -23.96
CA ARG A 595 -25.10 4.00 -23.84
C ARG A 595 -25.55 4.13 -22.38
N ASP A 596 -25.10 3.30 -21.45
CA ASP A 596 -25.36 3.43 -20.01
C ASP A 596 -24.73 4.70 -19.41
N ARG A 597 -23.60 5.17 -19.96
CA ARG A 597 -22.96 6.44 -19.58
C ARG A 597 -23.70 7.67 -20.12
N GLU A 598 -24.23 7.58 -21.33
CA GLU A 598 -25.02 8.64 -21.97
C GLU A 598 -26.45 8.67 -21.40
N GLU A 599 -27.10 7.53 -21.23
CA GLU A 599 -28.41 7.36 -20.56
C GLU A 599 -28.32 7.84 -19.09
N GLY A 600 -27.25 7.52 -18.34
CA GLY A 600 -27.07 8.00 -16.96
C GLY A 600 -26.92 9.52 -16.80
N MET A 601 -26.55 10.24 -17.87
CA MET A 601 -26.45 11.71 -17.91
C MET A 601 -27.75 12.34 -18.48
N GLU A 602 -28.46 11.65 -19.37
CA GLU A 602 -29.80 12.06 -19.86
C GLU A 602 -30.90 11.87 -18.80
N ASP A 603 -30.78 10.85 -17.94
CA ASP A 603 -31.69 10.57 -16.80
C ASP A 603 -31.65 11.70 -15.74
N LEU A 604 -30.56 12.49 -15.70
CA LEU A 604 -30.42 13.70 -14.88
C LEU A 604 -31.22 14.90 -15.41
N ASN A 605 -31.55 14.92 -16.71
CA ASN A 605 -32.25 16.03 -17.37
C ASN A 605 -33.78 15.88 -17.38
N GLN A 606 -34.32 14.71 -17.02
CA GLN A 606 -35.74 14.36 -17.20
C GLN A 606 -36.56 14.28 -15.89
N LEU A 607 -35.97 14.66 -14.75
CA LEU A 607 -36.59 14.55 -13.43
C LEU A 607 -37.16 15.90 -12.96
N SER A 608 -38.49 16.01 -12.90
CA SER A 608 -39.17 17.17 -12.33
C SER A 608 -38.97 17.25 -10.81
N GLY A 609 -38.45 18.37 -10.29
CA GLY A 609 -38.34 18.67 -8.86
C GLY A 609 -36.95 18.48 -8.20
N ARG A 610 -35.84 18.58 -8.95
CA ARG A 610 -34.45 18.32 -8.47
C ARG A 610 -33.53 19.57 -8.47
N PRO A 611 -32.37 19.51 -7.77
CA PRO A 611 -31.40 20.60 -7.53
C PRO A 611 -31.03 21.39 -8.80
N MET A 612 -30.88 22.70 -8.64
CA MET A 612 -30.58 23.63 -9.73
C MET A 612 -29.23 23.31 -10.38
N ARG A 613 -29.20 23.27 -11.71
CA ARG A 613 -27.94 23.12 -12.46
C ARG A 613 -27.30 24.49 -12.62
N PHE A 614 -26.09 24.64 -12.10
CA PHE A 614 -25.26 25.83 -12.26
C PHE A 614 -24.14 25.59 -13.27
N THR A 615 -23.77 26.63 -13.99
CA THR A 615 -22.55 26.64 -14.79
C THR A 615 -21.33 26.91 -13.91
N TYR A 616 -20.15 26.50 -14.37
CA TYR A 616 -18.91 26.79 -13.65
C TYR A 616 -18.68 28.30 -13.50
N GLN A 617 -19.07 29.09 -14.51
CA GLN A 617 -18.92 30.55 -14.50
C GLN A 617 -19.84 31.21 -13.46
N GLU A 618 -21.09 30.77 -13.35
CA GLU A 618 -22.03 31.26 -12.33
C GLU A 618 -21.49 31.01 -10.92
N LEU A 619 -20.92 29.82 -10.66
CA LEU A 619 -20.32 29.51 -9.37
C LEU A 619 -19.00 30.26 -9.13
N GLY A 620 -18.22 30.52 -10.19
CA GLY A 620 -17.05 31.40 -10.12
C GLY A 620 -17.45 32.80 -9.67
N VAL A 621 -18.49 33.39 -10.26
CA VAL A 621 -19.00 34.71 -9.84
C VAL A 621 -19.55 34.66 -8.41
N ALA A 622 -20.39 33.67 -8.08
CA ALA A 622 -21.01 33.56 -6.77
C ALA A 622 -20.01 33.39 -5.62
N THR A 623 -18.83 32.81 -5.89
CA THR A 623 -17.79 32.54 -4.87
C THR A 623 -16.61 33.52 -4.93
N TRP A 624 -16.68 34.56 -5.77
CA TRP A 624 -15.54 35.42 -6.10
C TRP A 624 -14.29 34.61 -6.49
N ASP A 625 -14.45 33.77 -7.51
CA ASP A 625 -13.42 32.84 -8.00
C ASP A 625 -12.84 31.94 -6.90
N PHE A 626 -13.73 31.43 -6.04
CA PHE A 626 -13.39 30.51 -4.95
C PHE A 626 -12.41 31.11 -3.93
N GLU A 627 -12.51 32.42 -3.66
CA GLU A 627 -11.59 33.15 -2.77
C GLU A 627 -11.68 32.68 -1.31
N LYS A 628 -12.90 32.57 -0.77
CA LYS A 628 -13.11 32.27 0.65
C LYS A 628 -13.38 30.78 0.88
N LYS A 629 -12.33 30.04 1.22
CA LYS A 629 -12.42 28.63 1.61
C LYS A 629 -12.99 28.47 3.03
N LEU A 630 -14.06 27.67 3.15
CA LEU A 630 -14.70 27.31 4.43
C LEU A 630 -14.06 26.07 5.07
N GLY A 631 -13.52 25.17 4.24
CA GLY A 631 -12.88 23.92 4.66
C GLY A 631 -12.43 23.08 3.48
N GLY A 632 -11.71 21.99 3.73
CA GLY A 632 -11.34 21.03 2.70
C GLY A 632 -10.73 19.75 3.27
N GLY A 633 -10.89 18.64 2.55
CA GLY A 633 -10.42 17.31 2.96
C GLY A 633 -10.39 16.31 1.80
N GLY A 634 -10.42 15.01 2.10
CA GLY A 634 -10.37 13.93 1.09
C GLY A 634 -11.50 13.94 0.05
N PHE A 635 -12.57 14.69 0.32
CA PHE A 635 -13.75 14.85 -0.53
C PHE A 635 -13.79 16.21 -1.27
N GLY A 636 -12.67 16.93 -1.35
CA GLY A 636 -12.58 18.21 -2.05
C GLY A 636 -12.59 19.45 -1.16
N SER A 637 -12.65 20.63 -1.79
CA SER A 637 -12.61 21.94 -1.12
C SER A 637 -13.98 22.59 -1.10
N VAL A 638 -14.35 23.26 0.00
CA VAL A 638 -15.64 23.95 0.17
C VAL A 638 -15.43 25.45 0.29
N PHE A 639 -16.20 26.24 -0.45
CA PHE A 639 -16.07 27.69 -0.55
C PHE A 639 -17.38 28.39 -0.16
N GLU A 640 -17.30 29.57 0.45
CA GLU A 640 -18.47 30.43 0.66
C GLU A 640 -18.86 31.08 -0.66
N GLY A 641 -20.15 31.17 -0.92
CA GLY A 641 -20.67 31.95 -2.03
C GLY A 641 -21.99 32.63 -1.71
N ILE A 642 -22.38 33.56 -2.56
CA ILE A 642 -23.66 34.25 -2.52
C ILE A 642 -24.26 34.18 -3.92
N LEU A 643 -25.44 33.58 -4.04
CA LEU A 643 -26.18 33.55 -5.30
C LEU A 643 -26.73 34.95 -5.64
N GLU A 644 -27.11 35.18 -6.90
CA GLU A 644 -27.65 36.46 -7.36
C GLU A 644 -28.89 36.92 -6.58
N ASN A 645 -29.67 35.97 -6.05
CA ASN A 645 -30.84 36.24 -5.20
C ASN A 645 -30.49 36.63 -3.75
N GLY A 646 -29.20 36.69 -3.39
CA GLY A 646 -28.71 36.98 -2.04
C GLY A 646 -28.64 35.77 -1.10
N GLU A 647 -28.99 34.57 -1.55
CA GLU A 647 -28.91 33.34 -0.75
C GLU A 647 -27.44 32.95 -0.54
N LYS A 648 -27.03 32.79 0.73
CA LYS A 648 -25.70 32.27 1.07
C LYS A 648 -25.62 30.78 0.81
N ILE A 649 -24.53 30.36 0.18
CA ILE A 649 -24.30 28.99 -0.24
C ILE A 649 -22.90 28.50 0.15
N ALA A 650 -22.77 27.18 0.23
CA ALA A 650 -21.48 26.50 0.33
C ALA A 650 -21.25 25.70 -0.96
N VAL A 651 -20.16 26.00 -1.67
CA VAL A 651 -19.80 25.35 -2.94
C VAL A 651 -18.68 24.35 -2.70
N LYS A 652 -19.01 23.06 -2.74
CA LYS A 652 -18.05 21.94 -2.64
C LYS A 652 -17.53 21.61 -4.04
N ARG A 653 -16.23 21.77 -4.26
CA ARG A 653 -15.53 21.45 -5.49
C ARG A 653 -14.74 20.15 -5.32
N LEU A 654 -15.01 19.16 -6.17
CA LEU A 654 -14.40 17.83 -6.09
C LEU A 654 -13.13 17.80 -6.96
N ASP A 655 -11.96 17.81 -6.32
CA ASP A 655 -10.65 18.05 -6.98
C ASP A 655 -9.92 16.75 -7.44
N ALA A 656 -10.49 15.54 -7.26
CA ALA A 656 -9.80 14.27 -7.50
C ALA A 656 -10.17 13.57 -8.83
N LEU A 657 -9.17 13.27 -9.66
CA LEU A 657 -9.32 12.50 -10.91
C LEU A 657 -9.80 11.05 -10.61
N GLY A 658 -10.95 10.67 -11.17
CA GLY A 658 -11.50 9.30 -11.15
C GLY A 658 -12.42 8.96 -9.98
N GLN A 659 -12.05 9.32 -8.74
CA GLN A 659 -12.87 9.05 -7.55
C GLN A 659 -13.98 10.10 -7.35
N GLY A 660 -13.70 11.38 -7.66
CA GLY A 660 -14.65 12.48 -7.50
C GLY A 660 -15.92 12.36 -8.35
N GLU A 661 -15.88 11.66 -9.49
CA GLU A 661 -17.09 11.44 -10.31
C GLU A 661 -18.06 10.44 -9.66
N LYS A 662 -17.55 9.42 -8.96
CA LYS A 662 -18.40 8.44 -8.25
C LYS A 662 -19.08 9.09 -7.05
N GLU A 663 -18.33 9.90 -6.30
CA GLU A 663 -18.84 10.64 -5.13
C GLU A 663 -19.84 11.70 -5.56
N PHE A 664 -19.55 12.44 -6.63
CA PHE A 664 -20.48 13.38 -7.25
C PHE A 664 -21.82 12.71 -7.60
N LEU A 665 -21.77 11.58 -8.32
CA LEU A 665 -22.96 10.85 -8.71
C LEU A 665 -23.71 10.27 -7.51
N ALA A 666 -22.98 9.84 -6.46
CA ALA A 666 -23.59 9.35 -5.23
C ALA A 666 -24.36 10.47 -4.50
N GLU A 667 -23.77 11.65 -4.31
CA GLU A 667 -24.41 12.79 -3.66
C GLU A 667 -25.63 13.27 -4.47
N VAL A 668 -25.49 13.49 -5.78
CA VAL A 668 -26.61 13.95 -6.62
C VAL A 668 -27.77 12.94 -6.65
N LYS A 669 -27.49 11.63 -6.63
CA LYS A 669 -28.53 10.59 -6.64
C LYS A 669 -29.20 10.39 -5.28
N THR A 670 -28.47 10.59 -4.17
CA THR A 670 -29.00 10.38 -2.82
C THR A 670 -29.70 11.63 -2.30
N ILE A 671 -28.95 12.68 -1.94
CA ILE A 671 -29.49 13.88 -1.30
C ILE A 671 -30.23 14.80 -2.28
N GLY A 672 -29.99 14.68 -3.59
CA GLY A 672 -30.61 15.53 -4.61
C GLY A 672 -32.14 15.44 -4.71
N SER A 673 -32.80 14.42 -4.16
CA SER A 673 -34.28 14.36 -4.10
C SER A 673 -34.84 14.32 -2.68
N ILE A 674 -34.01 14.65 -1.69
CA ILE A 674 -34.36 14.47 -0.28
C ILE A 674 -34.34 15.82 0.43
N HIS A 675 -35.39 16.04 1.22
CA HIS A 675 -35.54 17.23 2.03
C HIS A 675 -35.99 16.82 3.43
N HIS A 676 -35.14 17.05 4.42
CA HIS A 676 -35.43 16.77 5.81
C HIS A 676 -34.74 17.81 6.70
N VAL A 677 -35.37 18.18 7.82
CA VAL A 677 -34.88 19.26 8.70
C VAL A 677 -33.48 18.97 9.27
N ASN A 678 -33.13 17.70 9.47
CA ASN A 678 -31.84 17.26 9.98
C ASN A 678 -30.85 16.77 8.90
N LEU A 679 -31.05 17.10 7.62
CA LEU A 679 -30.11 16.80 6.53
C LEU A 679 -29.73 18.09 5.80
N ALA A 680 -28.45 18.26 5.45
CA ALA A 680 -27.99 19.43 4.73
C ALA A 680 -28.53 19.42 3.29
N ARG A 681 -29.28 20.47 2.92
CA ARG A 681 -29.96 20.54 1.63
C ARG A 681 -28.98 20.81 0.49
N LEU A 682 -28.97 19.91 -0.50
CA LEU A 682 -28.33 20.14 -1.79
C LEU A 682 -29.22 21.07 -2.64
N ILE A 683 -28.76 22.31 -2.82
CA ILE A 683 -29.44 23.34 -3.62
C ILE A 683 -29.26 23.05 -5.11
N GLY A 684 -28.05 22.64 -5.50
CA GLY A 684 -27.66 22.54 -6.90
C GLY A 684 -26.37 21.81 -7.14
N PHE A 685 -25.99 21.71 -8.41
CA PHE A 685 -24.73 21.11 -8.84
C PHE A 685 -24.21 21.75 -10.14
N CYS A 686 -22.91 21.61 -10.37
CA CYS A 686 -22.28 21.90 -11.65
C CYS A 686 -21.62 20.62 -12.18
N ALA A 687 -21.90 20.30 -13.44
CA ALA A 687 -21.34 19.15 -14.16
C ALA A 687 -20.83 19.61 -15.54
N ASP A 688 -19.99 20.64 -15.56
CA ASP A 688 -19.46 21.26 -16.78
C ASP A 688 -18.08 20.68 -17.12
N LYS A 689 -17.97 20.00 -18.27
CA LYS A 689 -16.72 19.36 -18.73
C LYS A 689 -16.13 18.45 -17.64
N LEU A 690 -14.97 18.83 -17.08
CA LEU A 690 -14.29 18.12 -15.98
C LEU A 690 -14.69 18.63 -14.59
N HIS A 691 -15.39 19.75 -14.50
CA HIS A 691 -15.78 20.35 -13.24
C HIS A 691 -16.97 19.59 -12.64
N ARG A 692 -16.81 19.18 -11.38
CA ARG A 692 -17.85 18.56 -10.56
C ARG A 692 -17.96 19.37 -9.27
N LEU A 693 -19.03 20.13 -9.13
CA LEU A 693 -19.29 20.96 -7.95
C LEU A 693 -20.68 20.71 -7.42
N LEU A 694 -20.84 20.83 -6.11
CA LEU A 694 -22.09 20.66 -5.39
C LEU A 694 -22.36 21.92 -4.59
N VAL A 695 -23.60 22.39 -4.62
CA VAL A 695 -24.03 23.63 -3.99
C VAL A 695 -24.97 23.31 -2.86
N TYR A 696 -24.55 23.60 -1.63
CA TYR A 696 -25.28 23.34 -0.40
C TYR A 696 -25.78 24.63 0.25
N GLU A 697 -26.79 24.51 1.11
CA GLU A 697 -27.13 25.58 2.05
C GLU A 697 -25.93 25.94 2.93
N PHE A 698 -25.75 27.23 3.23
CA PHE A 698 -24.66 27.67 4.08
C PHE A 698 -24.97 27.42 5.56
N MET A 699 -24.10 26.64 6.22
CA MET A 699 -24.21 26.29 7.64
C MET A 699 -23.28 27.19 8.47
N CYS A 700 -23.82 28.26 9.05
CA CYS A 700 -23.02 29.33 9.64
C CYS A 700 -22.21 28.94 10.87
N CYS A 701 -22.65 27.94 11.63
CA CYS A 701 -21.95 27.47 12.84
C CYS A 701 -20.94 26.36 12.54
N GLY A 702 -20.76 25.99 11.26
CA GLY A 702 -19.77 25.00 10.84
C GLY A 702 -20.06 23.60 11.37
N SER A 703 -19.00 22.78 11.49
CA SER A 703 -19.07 21.37 11.88
C SER A 703 -19.00 21.17 13.40
N LEU A 704 -19.65 20.11 13.89
CA LEU A 704 -19.78 19.79 15.31
C LEU A 704 -18.43 19.59 16.01
N ASP A 705 -17.43 19.03 15.31
CA ASP A 705 -16.09 18.79 15.85
C ASP A 705 -15.43 20.05 16.42
N LYS A 706 -15.70 21.22 15.83
CA LYS A 706 -15.21 22.52 16.31
C LYS A 706 -15.80 22.90 17.66
N TRP A 707 -17.02 22.46 17.96
CA TRP A 707 -17.73 22.79 19.21
C TRP A 707 -17.41 21.82 20.34
N ILE A 708 -17.12 20.56 20.02
CA ILE A 708 -16.85 19.52 21.04
C ILE A 708 -15.36 19.37 21.36
N PHE A 709 -14.44 19.65 20.42
CA PHE A 709 -13.00 19.44 20.63
C PHE A 709 -12.16 20.71 20.67
N CYS A 710 -12.55 21.77 19.94
CA CYS A 710 -11.78 23.01 19.85
C CYS A 710 -12.35 24.07 20.79
N ARG A 711 -11.59 24.43 21.84
CA ARG A 711 -11.97 25.51 22.75
C ARG A 711 -11.39 26.83 22.27
N GLU A 712 -12.03 27.44 21.28
CA GLU A 712 -11.72 28.84 20.99
C GLU A 712 -12.21 29.72 22.15
N PRO A 713 -11.41 30.69 22.64
CA PRO A 713 -11.77 31.52 23.80
C PRO A 713 -13.06 32.35 23.62
N LEU A 714 -13.53 32.48 22.37
CA LEU A 714 -14.70 33.27 21.98
C LEU A 714 -15.99 32.45 21.83
N LEU A 715 -15.91 31.11 21.85
CA LEU A 715 -17.06 30.22 21.73
C LEU A 715 -17.46 29.68 23.11
N HIS A 716 -18.74 29.80 23.46
CA HIS A 716 -19.27 29.18 24.67
C HIS A 716 -19.36 27.65 24.48
N PRO A 717 -18.91 26.85 25.47
CA PRO A 717 -19.09 25.39 25.43
C PRO A 717 -20.58 25.02 25.28
N LEU A 718 -20.86 23.97 24.51
CA LEU A 718 -22.23 23.46 24.37
C LEU A 718 -22.74 22.95 25.72
N ASP A 719 -23.88 23.47 26.14
CA ASP A 719 -24.62 22.98 27.30
C ASP A 719 -25.23 21.59 27.05
N PHE A 720 -25.63 20.93 28.13
CA PHE A 720 -26.20 19.59 28.14
C PHE A 720 -27.42 19.48 27.22
N GLN A 721 -28.33 20.44 27.30
CA GLN A 721 -29.57 20.40 26.53
C GLN A 721 -29.28 20.51 25.02
N THR A 722 -28.34 21.36 24.63
CA THR A 722 -27.91 21.52 23.23
C THR A 722 -27.23 20.27 22.73
N ARG A 723 -26.33 19.65 23.53
CA ARG A 723 -25.71 18.36 23.19
C ARG A 723 -26.75 17.25 23.00
N ARG A 724 -27.74 17.17 23.89
CA ARG A 724 -28.86 16.23 23.79
C ARG A 724 -29.69 16.47 22.53
N ASN A 725 -29.99 17.73 22.21
CA ASN A 725 -30.72 18.10 21.01
C ASN A 725 -29.94 17.73 19.72
N ILE A 726 -28.62 17.95 19.70
CA ILE A 726 -27.75 17.54 18.58
C ILE A 726 -27.80 16.02 18.39
N ILE A 727 -27.67 15.24 19.46
CA ILE A 727 -27.76 13.77 19.40
C ILE A 727 -29.13 13.33 18.86
N MET A 728 -30.21 13.97 19.32
CA MET A 728 -31.57 13.73 18.86
C MET A 728 -31.73 14.05 17.36
N ASP A 729 -31.22 15.20 16.92
CA ASP A 729 -31.30 15.67 15.53
C ASP A 729 -30.57 14.71 14.58
N ILE A 730 -29.38 14.22 14.96
CA ILE A 730 -28.65 13.21 14.19
C ILE A 730 -29.47 11.90 14.14
N ALA A 731 -30.05 11.47 15.25
CA ALA A 731 -30.85 10.25 15.31
C ALA A 731 -32.09 10.32 14.40
N LYS A 732 -32.79 11.47 14.38
CA LYS A 732 -33.92 11.72 13.48
C LYS A 732 -33.50 11.74 12.02
N GLY A 733 -32.37 12.38 11.70
CA GLY A 733 -31.80 12.38 10.35
C GLY A 733 -31.50 10.96 9.85
N LEU A 734 -30.88 10.12 10.67
CA LEU A 734 -30.58 8.73 10.31
C LEU A 734 -31.85 7.86 10.22
N ALA A 735 -32.82 8.02 11.14
CA ALA A 735 -34.09 7.32 11.08
C ALA A 735 -34.83 7.60 9.75
N TYR A 736 -34.84 8.86 9.33
CA TYR A 736 -35.41 9.24 8.04
C TYR A 736 -34.70 8.54 6.85
N LEU A 737 -33.37 8.51 6.84
CA LEU A 737 -32.58 7.87 5.79
C LEU A 737 -32.77 6.34 5.75
N HIS A 738 -32.83 5.70 6.90
CA HIS A 738 -32.88 4.25 7.02
C HIS A 738 -34.28 3.66 6.82
N GLU A 739 -35.31 4.38 7.27
CA GLU A 739 -36.65 3.81 7.46
C GLU A 739 -37.71 4.50 6.59
N GLU A 740 -37.66 5.82 6.47
CA GLU A 740 -38.71 6.64 5.84
C GLU A 740 -38.49 6.87 4.34
N CYS A 741 -37.23 6.94 3.89
CA CYS A 741 -36.90 7.07 2.47
C CYS A 741 -37.46 5.92 1.63
N ARG A 742 -37.73 6.18 0.34
CA ARG A 742 -38.26 5.17 -0.60
C ARG A 742 -37.35 3.96 -0.71
N GLN A 743 -36.05 4.21 -0.86
CA GLN A 743 -34.98 3.24 -0.72
C GLN A 743 -34.25 3.55 0.58
N ARG A 744 -33.76 2.52 1.26
CA ARG A 744 -32.93 2.69 2.46
C ARG A 744 -31.61 3.33 2.04
N ILE A 745 -31.20 4.39 2.73
CA ILE A 745 -29.97 5.11 2.42
C ILE A 745 -29.00 4.94 3.57
N VAL A 746 -27.89 4.26 3.32
CA VAL A 746 -26.82 4.09 4.31
C VAL A 746 -25.74 5.12 4.03
N HIS A 747 -25.40 5.94 5.03
CA HIS A 747 -24.52 7.10 4.91
C HIS A 747 -23.04 6.70 4.77
N LEU A 748 -22.58 5.78 5.63
CA LEU A 748 -21.23 5.19 5.72
C LEU A 748 -20.10 6.12 6.18
N ASP A 749 -20.39 7.39 6.43
CA ASP A 749 -19.39 8.35 6.93
C ASP A 749 -19.93 9.28 8.03
N ILE A 750 -20.64 8.72 9.02
CA ILE A 750 -21.13 9.50 10.16
C ILE A 750 -19.97 9.78 11.13
N LYS A 751 -19.66 11.06 11.31
CA LYS A 751 -18.60 11.58 12.19
C LYS A 751 -18.84 13.07 12.50
N PRO A 752 -18.26 13.66 13.56
CA PRO A 752 -18.55 15.04 13.94
C PRO A 752 -18.22 16.09 12.87
N GLN A 753 -17.26 15.81 11.97
CA GLN A 753 -16.93 16.69 10.84
C GLN A 753 -18.04 16.80 9.79
N ASN A 754 -18.87 15.76 9.68
CA ASN A 754 -19.97 15.68 8.72
C ASN A 754 -21.33 16.06 9.35
N ILE A 755 -21.34 16.44 10.63
CA ILE A 755 -22.51 17.01 11.30
C ILE A 755 -22.36 18.53 11.34
N LEU A 756 -23.19 19.24 10.59
CA LEU A 756 -23.16 20.69 10.50
C LEU A 756 -24.22 21.32 11.39
N LEU A 757 -23.92 22.49 11.95
CA LEU A 757 -24.81 23.23 12.84
C LEU A 757 -25.34 24.50 12.16
N ASP A 758 -26.65 24.71 12.27
CA ASP A 758 -27.29 25.94 11.80
C ASP A 758 -27.18 27.08 12.83
N ALA A 759 -27.83 28.21 12.55
CA ALA A 759 -27.81 29.39 13.42
C ALA A 759 -28.41 29.14 14.82
N ASN A 760 -29.27 28.12 14.96
CA ASN A 760 -29.90 27.72 16.22
C ASN A 760 -29.22 26.50 16.85
N LEU A 761 -28.06 26.09 16.33
CA LEU A 761 -27.32 24.89 16.74
C LEU A 761 -28.10 23.57 16.52
N HIS A 762 -29.06 23.55 15.61
CA HIS A 762 -29.67 22.31 15.15
C HIS A 762 -28.72 21.55 14.23
N ALA A 763 -28.66 20.24 14.42
CA ALA A 763 -27.74 19.39 13.68
C ALA A 763 -28.33 18.92 12.35
N LYS A 764 -27.50 18.99 11.30
CA LYS A 764 -27.78 18.47 9.97
C LYS A 764 -26.66 17.54 9.49
N ILE A 765 -27.02 16.35 9.03
CA ILE A 765 -26.09 15.39 8.43
C ILE A 765 -25.72 15.88 7.03
N SER A 766 -24.43 15.83 6.71
CA SER A 766 -23.86 16.25 5.41
C SER A 766 -22.86 15.21 4.88
N ASP A 767 -22.42 15.41 3.63
CA ASP A 767 -21.41 14.59 2.94
C ASP A 767 -21.84 13.16 2.59
N PHE A 768 -22.68 13.05 1.57
CA PHE A 768 -23.23 11.78 1.07
C PHE A 768 -22.33 11.09 0.02
N GLY A 769 -21.06 11.49 -0.11
CA GLY A 769 -20.14 10.99 -1.15
C GLY A 769 -19.91 9.48 -1.10
N LEU A 770 -20.03 8.88 0.09
CA LEU A 770 -19.88 7.44 0.30
C LEU A 770 -21.21 6.68 0.37
N SER A 771 -22.36 7.38 0.33
CA SER A 771 -23.66 6.80 0.62
C SER A 771 -24.13 5.75 -0.40
N LYS A 772 -24.98 4.83 0.07
CA LYS A 772 -25.52 3.73 -0.73
C LYS A 772 -27.04 3.63 -0.60
N LEU A 773 -27.70 3.43 -1.74
CA LEU A 773 -29.12 3.09 -1.82
C LEU A 773 -29.27 1.56 -1.76
N ILE A 774 -30.15 1.08 -0.88
CA ILE A 774 -30.49 -0.33 -0.69
C ILE A 774 -32.01 -0.47 -0.85
N ASP A 775 -32.46 -1.37 -1.71
CA ASP A 775 -33.89 -1.64 -1.86
C ASP A 775 -34.45 -2.29 -0.58
N LYS A 776 -35.70 -1.99 -0.21
CA LYS A 776 -36.27 -2.41 1.10
C LYS A 776 -36.42 -3.94 1.23
N ASP A 777 -36.46 -4.65 0.11
CA ASP A 777 -36.49 -6.12 0.00
C ASP A 777 -35.10 -6.76 0.13
N GLN A 778 -34.02 -5.96 0.07
CA GLN A 778 -32.66 -6.42 0.32
C GLN A 778 -32.23 -6.08 1.76
N SER A 779 -31.72 -7.09 2.47
CA SER A 779 -31.24 -6.93 3.84
C SER A 779 -29.77 -6.49 3.91
N GLN A 780 -28.96 -6.77 2.88
CA GLN A 780 -27.51 -6.56 2.87
C GLN A 780 -27.00 -6.36 1.45
N VAL A 781 -25.90 -5.60 1.29
CA VAL A 781 -25.21 -5.43 0.01
C VAL A 781 -23.70 -5.65 0.19
N VAL A 782 -23.07 -6.41 -0.72
CA VAL A 782 -21.63 -6.66 -0.69
C VAL A 782 -20.90 -5.63 -1.55
N THR A 783 -20.00 -4.83 -0.95
CA THR A 783 -19.19 -3.86 -1.70
C THR A 783 -17.81 -3.64 -1.07
N THR A 784 -16.91 -2.95 -1.78
CA THR A 784 -15.60 -2.52 -1.25
C THR A 784 -15.75 -1.69 0.04
N MET A 785 -14.86 -1.90 1.02
CA MET A 785 -14.82 -1.16 2.29
C MET A 785 -14.78 0.37 2.06
N ARG A 786 -15.59 1.12 2.81
CA ARG A 786 -15.73 2.59 2.76
C ARG A 786 -16.00 3.14 4.17
N GLY A 787 -15.50 4.35 4.47
CA GLY A 787 -15.78 5.10 5.70
C GLY A 787 -14.52 5.57 6.43
N THR A 788 -14.70 6.38 7.49
CA THR A 788 -13.58 6.98 8.24
C THR A 788 -13.07 6.07 9.38
N PRO A 789 -11.75 5.76 9.42
CA PRO A 789 -11.08 5.07 10.54
C PRO A 789 -11.47 5.65 11.91
N GLY A 790 -11.66 4.80 12.91
CA GLY A 790 -12.19 5.16 14.24
C GLY A 790 -13.73 5.24 14.36
N TYR A 791 -14.48 5.28 13.25
CA TYR A 791 -15.96 5.26 13.23
C TYR A 791 -16.54 4.03 12.52
N LEU A 792 -15.69 3.17 11.94
CA LEU A 792 -16.08 2.00 11.16
C LEU A 792 -16.63 0.88 12.04
N ALA A 793 -17.78 0.35 11.64
CA ALA A 793 -18.38 -0.83 12.26
C ALA A 793 -17.56 -2.11 11.97
N PRO A 794 -17.44 -3.06 12.91
CA PRO A 794 -16.62 -4.28 12.74
C PRO A 794 -17.00 -5.15 11.53
N GLU A 795 -18.27 -5.20 11.16
CA GLU A 795 -18.75 -5.99 10.03
C GLU A 795 -18.36 -5.42 8.66
N LEU A 796 -17.95 -4.16 8.56
CA LEU A 796 -17.50 -3.58 7.29
C LEU A 796 -16.18 -4.23 6.79
N PHE A 797 -15.43 -4.88 7.68
CA PHE A 797 -14.24 -5.68 7.31
C PHE A 797 -14.58 -6.98 6.58
N SER A 798 -15.81 -7.50 6.72
CA SER A 798 -16.30 -8.67 5.96
C SER A 798 -17.05 -8.27 4.67
N SER A 799 -16.98 -6.99 4.27
CA SER A 799 -17.63 -6.42 3.07
C SER A 799 -19.16 -6.46 3.06
N VAL A 800 -19.80 -6.66 4.21
CA VAL A 800 -21.26 -6.63 4.37
C VAL A 800 -21.70 -5.22 4.80
N ILE A 801 -22.58 -4.58 4.01
CA ILE A 801 -23.14 -3.26 4.34
C ILE A 801 -24.60 -3.39 4.77
N THR A 802 -24.90 -2.84 5.94
CA THR A 802 -26.25 -2.67 6.49
C THR A 802 -26.38 -1.25 7.08
N GLU A 803 -27.61 -0.79 7.33
CA GLU A 803 -27.85 0.47 8.05
C GLU A 803 -27.27 0.48 9.47
N LYS A 804 -27.06 -0.71 10.05
CA LYS A 804 -26.46 -0.86 11.39
C LYS A 804 -25.01 -0.39 11.46
N ALA A 805 -24.34 -0.22 10.31
CA ALA A 805 -23.04 0.41 10.25
C ALA A 805 -23.10 1.89 10.67
N ASP A 806 -24.11 2.64 10.19
CA ASP A 806 -24.32 4.03 10.60
C ASP A 806 -24.72 4.13 12.06
N VAL A 807 -25.49 3.15 12.57
CA VAL A 807 -25.86 3.08 14.00
C VAL A 807 -24.62 2.96 14.87
N TYR A 808 -23.64 2.14 14.48
CA TYR A 808 -22.36 2.03 15.19
C TYR A 808 -21.59 3.36 15.17
N SER A 809 -21.46 3.99 14.00
CA SER A 809 -20.79 5.29 13.86
C SER A 809 -21.49 6.38 14.69
N PHE A 810 -22.82 6.38 14.74
CA PHE A 810 -23.61 7.23 15.63
C PHE A 810 -23.26 7.00 17.12
N GLY A 811 -23.13 5.74 17.54
CA GLY A 811 -22.70 5.41 18.91
C GLY A 811 -21.34 6.02 19.29
N ILE A 812 -20.37 6.03 18.36
CA ILE A 812 -19.09 6.71 18.55
C ILE A 812 -19.29 8.23 18.71
N VAL A 813 -20.09 8.86 17.85
CA VAL A 813 -20.38 10.31 17.94
C VAL A 813 -21.06 10.68 19.26
N VAL A 814 -22.04 9.90 19.73
CA VAL A 814 -22.71 10.13 21.02
C VAL A 814 -21.68 10.06 22.16
N MET A 815 -20.81 9.07 22.15
CA MET A 815 -19.73 8.95 23.13
C MET A 815 -18.83 10.20 23.13
N GLU A 816 -18.40 10.67 21.96
CA GLU A 816 -17.56 11.88 21.85
C GLU A 816 -18.25 13.15 22.34
N VAL A 817 -19.54 13.32 22.03
CA VAL A 817 -20.35 14.47 22.47
C VAL A 817 -20.53 14.49 23.99
N VAL A 818 -20.80 13.33 24.61
CA VAL A 818 -20.99 13.24 26.07
C VAL A 818 -19.67 13.36 26.82
N CYS A 819 -18.59 12.81 26.29
CA CYS A 819 -17.28 12.82 26.93
C CYS A 819 -16.50 14.13 26.70
N GLY A 820 -16.85 14.90 25.66
CA GLY A 820 -16.08 16.08 25.24
C GLY A 820 -14.65 15.75 24.79
N LYS A 821 -14.42 14.50 24.34
CA LYS A 821 -13.10 13.95 23.98
C LYS A 821 -13.19 13.16 22.69
N LYS A 822 -12.13 13.21 21.88
CA LYS A 822 -12.03 12.42 20.65
C LYS A 822 -11.93 10.93 20.99
N ASN A 823 -12.63 10.09 20.23
CA ASN A 823 -12.53 8.64 20.35
C ASN A 823 -11.12 8.14 20.08
N LEU A 824 -10.43 8.79 19.12
CA LEU A 824 -9.04 8.54 18.79
C LEU A 824 -8.26 9.87 18.83
N ASP A 825 -7.54 10.12 19.93
CA ASP A 825 -6.66 11.29 20.07
C ASP A 825 -5.20 10.94 19.77
N ARG A 826 -4.76 11.27 18.56
CA ARG A 826 -3.38 11.03 18.07
C ARG A 826 -2.38 12.08 18.55
N SER A 827 -2.81 13.09 19.31
CA SER A 827 -1.93 14.14 19.84
C SER A 827 -1.20 13.74 21.11
N GLN A 828 -1.60 12.63 21.75
CA GLN A 828 -0.95 12.11 22.95
C GLN A 828 0.02 10.95 22.63
N PRO A 829 1.14 10.81 23.39
CA PRO A 829 2.18 9.79 23.13
C PRO A 829 1.66 8.35 23.23
N GLU A 830 0.65 8.12 24.06
CA GLU A 830 -0.13 6.90 24.10
C GLU A 830 -1.47 7.24 23.44
N CYS A 831 -1.73 6.74 22.22
CA CYS A 831 -3.02 6.92 21.54
C CYS A 831 -4.15 6.39 22.44
N MET A 832 -4.79 7.28 23.20
CA MET A 832 -5.87 6.93 24.11
C MET A 832 -7.12 6.68 23.28
N HIS A 833 -7.57 5.42 23.24
CA HIS A 833 -8.79 5.04 22.55
C HIS A 833 -9.96 5.03 23.56
N LEU A 834 -11.00 5.82 23.30
CA LEU A 834 -12.09 6.04 24.25
C LEU A 834 -13.00 4.80 24.40
N LEU A 835 -13.22 4.06 23.31
CA LEU A 835 -14.07 2.87 23.32
C LEU A 835 -13.65 1.75 24.32
N PRO A 836 -12.38 1.29 24.39
CA PRO A 836 -11.96 0.35 25.43
C PRO A 836 -12.18 0.86 26.85
N ILE A 837 -11.99 2.16 27.08
CA ILE A 837 -12.19 2.79 28.39
C ILE A 837 -13.67 2.79 28.74
N LEU A 838 -14.53 3.15 27.79
CA LEU A 838 -15.99 3.08 27.94
C LEU A 838 -16.44 1.67 28.33
N MET A 839 -15.98 0.64 27.62
CA MET A 839 -16.38 -0.75 27.88
C MET A 839 -15.89 -1.22 29.25
N LYS A 840 -14.66 -0.89 29.63
CA LYS A 840 -14.13 -1.18 30.98
C LYS A 840 -14.97 -0.48 32.06
N LYS A 841 -15.25 0.81 31.90
CA LYS A 841 -16.06 1.59 32.84
C LYS A 841 -17.50 1.10 32.91
N ALA A 842 -18.05 0.57 31.82
CA ALA A 842 -19.36 -0.07 31.82
C ALA A 842 -19.36 -1.36 32.64
N GLN A 843 -18.34 -2.22 32.50
CA GLN A 843 -18.17 -3.45 33.28
C GLN A 843 -17.98 -3.18 34.78
N GLU A 844 -17.31 -2.08 35.12
CA GLU A 844 -17.03 -1.66 36.50
C GLU A 844 -18.19 -0.85 37.14
N ASP A 845 -19.30 -0.62 36.41
CA ASP A 845 -20.44 0.25 36.80
C ASP A 845 -20.01 1.68 37.15
N GLN A 846 -19.04 2.21 36.39
CA GLN A 846 -18.42 3.53 36.54
C GLN A 846 -18.67 4.45 35.35
N LEU A 847 -19.82 4.31 34.67
CA LEU A 847 -20.15 5.13 33.48
C LEU A 847 -20.21 6.63 33.77
N ILE A 848 -20.46 7.02 35.02
CA ILE A 848 -20.48 8.43 35.44
C ILE A 848 -19.14 9.14 35.20
N ASP A 849 -18.03 8.40 35.24
CA ASP A 849 -16.68 8.91 35.00
C ASP A 849 -16.44 9.28 33.53
N MET A 850 -17.32 8.85 32.62
CA MET A 850 -17.24 9.16 31.20
C MET A 850 -17.80 10.55 30.87
N VAL A 851 -18.62 11.14 31.76
CA VAL A 851 -19.25 12.44 31.53
C VAL A 851 -18.20 13.54 31.54
N ASP A 852 -18.27 14.46 30.57
CA ASP A 852 -17.35 15.60 30.41
C ASP A 852 -17.12 16.34 31.73
N ASN A 853 -15.94 16.16 32.32
CA ASN A 853 -15.57 16.72 33.63
C ASN A 853 -15.23 18.21 33.57
N SER A 854 -15.13 18.76 32.36
CA SER A 854 -14.72 20.14 32.14
C SER A 854 -15.88 21.10 31.90
N SER A 855 -17.10 20.57 31.82
CA SER A 855 -18.35 21.34 31.73
C SER A 855 -19.14 21.18 33.03
N GLU A 856 -19.29 22.28 33.76
CA GLU A 856 -20.08 22.31 35.01
C GLU A 856 -21.54 21.87 34.77
N ASP A 857 -22.12 22.27 33.63
CA ASP A 857 -23.49 21.93 33.26
C ASP A 857 -23.66 20.43 32.93
N MET A 858 -22.66 19.81 32.30
CA MET A 858 -22.64 18.35 32.09
C MET A 858 -22.54 17.60 33.42
N GLN A 859 -21.77 18.12 34.38
CA GLN A 859 -21.65 17.54 35.72
C GLN A 859 -22.93 17.69 36.54
N LEU A 860 -23.71 18.75 36.32
CA LEU A 860 -25.03 18.95 36.91
C LEU A 860 -26.03 17.90 36.41
N HIS A 861 -26.00 17.57 35.11
CA HIS A 861 -26.90 16.61 34.46
C HIS A 861 -26.27 15.21 34.27
N ARG A 862 -25.24 14.87 35.05
CA ARG A 862 -24.44 13.65 34.85
C ARG A 862 -25.23 12.34 34.82
N LEU A 863 -26.35 12.25 35.54
CA LEU A 863 -27.21 11.05 35.53
C LEU A 863 -27.93 10.88 34.20
N GLU A 864 -28.46 11.96 33.64
CA GLU A 864 -29.10 11.95 32.32
C GLU A 864 -28.06 11.77 31.20
N ALA A 865 -26.84 12.29 31.39
CA ALA A 865 -25.72 12.04 30.50
C ALA A 865 -25.31 10.55 30.46
N VAL A 866 -25.34 9.85 31.60
CA VAL A 866 -25.09 8.40 31.67
C VAL A 866 -26.11 7.62 30.83
N GLU A 867 -27.37 8.03 30.80
CA GLU A 867 -28.38 7.38 29.95
C GLU A 867 -28.05 7.54 28.45
N MET A 868 -27.50 8.68 28.03
CA MET A 868 -26.98 8.85 26.66
C MET A 868 -25.77 7.94 26.38
N VAL A 869 -24.91 7.72 27.39
CA VAL A 869 -23.80 6.75 27.28
C VAL A 869 -24.34 5.31 27.13
N ARG A 870 -25.42 4.95 27.82
CA ARG A 870 -26.08 3.64 27.64
C ARG A 870 -26.63 3.47 26.23
N VAL A 871 -27.24 4.51 25.66
CA VAL A 871 -27.66 4.53 24.25
C VAL A 871 -26.46 4.31 23.32
N ALA A 872 -25.31 4.95 23.58
CA ALA A 872 -24.09 4.74 22.80
C ALA A 872 -23.64 3.27 22.86
N ILE A 873 -23.59 2.65 24.05
CA ILE A 873 -23.18 1.25 24.22
C ILE A 873 -24.12 0.29 23.44
N TRP A 874 -25.43 0.58 23.44
CA TRP A 874 -26.39 -0.20 22.67
C TRP A 874 -26.17 -0.10 21.17
N CYS A 875 -25.77 1.09 20.69
CA CYS A 875 -25.39 1.30 19.30
C CYS A 875 -24.04 0.64 18.93
N LEU A 876 -23.17 0.41 19.91
CA LEU A 876 -21.79 -0.09 19.71
C LEU A 876 -21.64 -1.61 19.83
N GLN A 877 -22.74 -2.37 19.90
CA GLN A 877 -22.69 -3.84 20.00
C GLN A 877 -21.92 -4.46 18.81
N SER A 878 -21.02 -5.41 19.10
CA SER A 878 -20.22 -6.09 18.06
C SER A 878 -21.10 -6.83 17.04
N ASP A 879 -22.16 -7.49 17.52
CA ASP A 879 -23.20 -8.07 16.68
C ASP A 879 -24.15 -6.98 16.18
N HIS A 880 -24.12 -6.72 14.87
CA HIS A 880 -24.96 -5.69 14.23
C HIS A 880 -26.47 -5.97 14.35
N THR A 881 -26.87 -7.23 14.57
CA THR A 881 -28.28 -7.59 14.76
C THR A 881 -28.83 -7.10 16.09
N ARG A 882 -27.97 -6.97 17.12
CA ARG A 882 -28.31 -6.48 18.46
C ARG A 882 -28.39 -4.96 18.59
N ARG A 883 -27.87 -4.22 17.60
CA ARG A 883 -27.97 -2.76 17.58
C ARG A 883 -29.43 -2.32 17.36
N PRO A 884 -29.91 -1.21 17.94
CA PRO A 884 -31.27 -0.72 17.72
C PRO A 884 -31.50 -0.21 16.30
N SER A 885 -32.77 0.00 15.92
CA SER A 885 -33.11 0.89 14.81
C SER A 885 -33.00 2.34 15.25
N MET A 886 -32.79 3.27 14.31
CA MET A 886 -32.66 4.69 14.67
C MET A 886 -33.98 5.29 15.15
N SER A 887 -35.13 4.82 14.66
CA SER A 887 -36.43 5.18 15.26
C SER A 887 -36.60 4.71 16.70
N THR A 888 -35.98 3.59 17.07
CA THR A 888 -35.97 3.10 18.46
C THR A 888 -35.08 3.98 19.32
N VAL A 889 -33.90 4.37 18.82
CA VAL A 889 -33.01 5.34 19.48
C VAL A 889 -33.74 6.66 19.74
N VAL A 890 -34.47 7.20 18.76
CA VAL A 890 -35.28 8.43 18.93
C VAL A 890 -36.29 8.27 20.07
N LYS A 891 -37.04 7.16 20.12
CA LYS A 891 -38.02 6.91 21.19
C LYS A 891 -37.38 6.84 22.57
N VAL A 892 -36.19 6.23 22.68
CA VAL A 892 -35.45 6.18 23.96
C VAL A 892 -35.00 7.56 24.36
N LEU A 893 -34.41 8.33 23.44
CA LEU A 893 -33.98 9.70 23.72
C LEU A 893 -35.15 10.62 24.09
N GLU A 894 -36.36 10.37 23.56
CA GLU A 894 -37.60 11.09 23.92
C GLU A 894 -38.16 10.68 25.30
N GLY A 895 -37.64 9.62 25.91
CA GLY A 895 -38.15 9.07 27.19
C GLY A 895 -39.39 8.18 27.04
N ASN A 896 -39.73 7.79 25.80
CA ASN A 896 -40.88 6.95 25.49
C ASN A 896 -40.57 5.44 25.63
N MET A 897 -39.30 5.07 25.79
CA MET A 897 -38.81 3.70 25.92
C MET A 897 -37.50 3.68 26.71
N GLY A 898 -37.19 2.57 27.39
CA GLY A 898 -35.88 2.36 28.03
C GLY A 898 -34.87 1.69 27.10
N VAL A 899 -33.57 1.79 27.43
CA VAL A 899 -32.50 1.04 26.75
C VAL A 899 -32.64 -0.46 27.02
N GLU A 900 -32.21 -1.31 26.08
CA GLU A 900 -32.14 -2.76 26.28
C GLU A 900 -31.32 -3.13 27.53
N ALA A 901 -31.83 -4.04 28.36
CA ALA A 901 -31.24 -4.37 29.66
C ALA A 901 -30.05 -5.34 29.58
N ASP A 902 -30.02 -6.19 28.55
CA ASP A 902 -28.96 -7.17 28.31
C ASP A 902 -28.01 -6.66 27.22
N LEU A 903 -27.08 -5.78 27.61
CA LEU A 903 -26.03 -5.27 26.72
C LEU A 903 -24.74 -6.07 26.92
N ASP A 904 -24.07 -6.44 25.82
CA ASP A 904 -22.72 -6.99 25.91
C ASP A 904 -21.72 -5.85 26.13
N TYR A 905 -21.08 -5.89 27.29
CA TYR A 905 -19.98 -4.98 27.67
C TYR A 905 -18.60 -5.61 27.41
N GLY A 906 -18.57 -6.88 26.98
CA GLY A 906 -17.35 -7.53 26.52
C GLY A 906 -16.93 -6.95 25.18
N LEU A 907 -15.67 -6.55 25.06
CA LEU A 907 -15.09 -6.21 23.77
C LEU A 907 -14.85 -7.49 22.96
N GLN A 908 -15.92 -8.20 22.58
CA GLN A 908 -15.83 -9.37 21.72
C GLN A 908 -15.58 -8.91 20.29
N ASN A 909 -14.30 -8.68 19.98
CA ASN A 909 -13.72 -9.04 18.70
C ASN A 909 -12.21 -8.77 18.76
N ALA A 910 -11.42 -9.86 18.72
CA ALA A 910 -10.00 -9.79 18.41
C ALA A 910 -9.76 -8.99 17.11
N THR A 911 -10.74 -8.96 16.20
CA THR A 911 -10.78 -8.14 14.98
C THR A 911 -10.88 -6.65 15.26
N THR A 912 -11.68 -6.21 16.24
CA THR A 912 -11.83 -4.80 16.63
C THR A 912 -10.60 -4.35 17.41
N MET A 913 -10.07 -5.17 18.32
CA MET A 913 -8.78 -4.89 18.98
C MET A 913 -7.58 -4.95 18.03
N ALA A 914 -7.60 -5.80 17.00
CA ALA A 914 -6.58 -5.84 15.95
C ALA A 914 -6.74 -4.68 14.98
N ALA A 915 -7.95 -4.19 14.70
CA ALA A 915 -8.19 -2.96 13.94
C ALA A 915 -7.76 -1.73 14.75
N ILE A 916 -8.06 -1.68 16.05
CA ILE A 916 -7.63 -0.63 16.99
C ILE A 916 -6.11 -0.66 17.20
N ARG A 917 -5.47 -1.84 17.33
CA ARG A 917 -3.99 -1.96 17.36
C ARG A 917 -3.36 -1.66 16.01
N ARG A 918 -3.97 -2.07 14.90
CA ARG A 918 -3.53 -1.64 13.56
C ARG A 918 -3.65 -0.13 13.42
N GLU A 919 -4.66 0.54 13.97
CA GLU A 919 -4.76 2.00 13.99
C GLU A 919 -3.76 2.65 14.96
N ALA A 920 -3.44 2.05 16.09
CA ALA A 920 -2.37 2.54 16.98
C ALA A 920 -0.97 2.41 16.32
N VAL A 921 -0.80 1.52 15.34
CA VAL A 921 0.45 1.28 14.60
C VAL A 921 0.46 1.91 13.19
N LEU A 922 -0.70 2.17 12.57
CA LEU A 922 -0.88 2.85 11.27
C LEU A 922 -1.37 4.31 11.38
N GLY A 923 -1.67 4.80 12.58
CA GLY A 923 -2.33 6.08 12.80
C GLY A 923 -1.40 7.22 13.18
N SER A 924 -0.54 7.67 12.25
CA SER A 924 0.09 8.99 12.35
C SER A 924 0.00 9.80 11.05
N THR A 925 -1.16 9.81 10.38
CA THR A 925 -1.48 10.85 9.40
C THR A 925 -2.83 11.51 9.71
N ALA A 926 -2.81 12.85 9.70
CA ALA A 926 -3.84 13.80 10.15
C ALA A 926 -3.86 14.12 11.66
N THR A 927 -2.77 14.72 12.17
CA THR A 927 -2.90 15.78 13.16
C THR A 927 -3.42 17.03 12.46
N LEU A 928 -4.70 17.35 12.65
CA LEU A 928 -5.19 18.73 12.55
C LEU A 928 -4.50 19.52 13.67
N LEU A 929 -3.65 20.48 13.33
CA LEU A 929 -3.27 21.56 14.23
C LEU A 929 -3.78 22.90 13.70
N PRO A 930 -4.21 23.82 14.59
CA PRO A 930 -4.85 25.07 14.23
C PRO A 930 -3.84 26.03 13.64
N SER A 931 -4.18 26.68 12.52
CA SER A 931 -3.45 27.86 12.06
C SER A 931 -3.79 29.03 12.98
N LEU A 932 -2.82 29.42 13.80
CA LEU A 932 -2.82 30.64 14.62
C LEU A 932 -2.36 31.82 13.76
N LEU A 933 -3.07 32.95 13.92
CA LEU A 933 -2.73 34.35 13.55
C LEU A 933 -3.02 34.74 12.09
N SER A 934 -3.91 35.70 11.80
CA SER A 934 -3.88 37.06 12.36
C SER A 934 -5.15 37.83 11.96
N GLY A 935 -5.79 38.50 12.91
CA GLY A 935 -6.71 39.59 12.59
C GLY A 935 -5.92 40.84 12.18
N PRO A 936 -6.51 41.81 11.47
CA PRO A 936 -6.16 43.21 11.69
C PRO A 936 -6.90 43.70 12.95
N ARG A 937 -6.52 44.89 13.44
CA ARG A 937 -7.13 45.59 14.58
C ARG A 937 -8.65 45.50 14.67
#